data_AF-A0A971RTV0-F1
#
_entry.id   AF-A0A971RTV0-F1
#
_cell.length_a   1.000
_cell.length_b   1.000
_cell.length_c   1.000
_cell.angle_alpha   90.00
_cell.angle_beta   90.00
_cell.angle_gamma   90.00
#
_symmetry.space_group_name_H-M   'P 1'
#
loop_
_entity.id
_entity.type
_entity.pdbx_description
1 polymer ?
#
loop_
_entity_poly.entity_id
_entity_poly.type
_entity_poly.pdbx_seq_one_letter_code
_entity_poly.pdbx_strand_id
1 'polypeptide(L)'
;MSHKQILLFLLTLFALSALFSAPLRFQKVDAVQPDGQRVELYASGDEFHNWLHDKDNYTVMQNDEGHYVYAVRDGESLAPGSWILGKDQPAQKGLEPGLNLSQRLISQKYKRLAHLRDYSNARSPHTGDFNNLVIFIKFADDPDFTTGIAGYVEIFNNPTGNSMKRYFHEASYEQLHVDSSFYPIPNGDVILCYTDTYPRSYFKKYSASNPNGYQDDWERTDREQEMLKRAVIAIESTIPTDLVIDGDGDGFVDNTCFIIKGSPEGWADLLWPHRWVLYAVDAYIHGKRVWDFNFQLETSTLSSGASVLSHEMFHSLGAPDLYRYEDSTIDPVGSWDIMCANLTPPQHMSAWMKYKYGQWLDEVPWITESGTYTLSPVAASSTNNIYRIASWKTGESYLLEYRKGYGNYDHNLPGTGLLVYRLDPTIDGNASGPPDELYIYRPNANNSTTNGSLSQAAFSLQSGRTQINESTIPSGFTSNDRPGGLNIYEIGEAGQTITFKVKISEMQITHPKGGETWFSGTNKTITWKSKYPTGTVTLEYSTDGGNTWTLLNGNASNSGSFLWTNIPLISTTEAYVKVTHNSVGQSDSNTYPFTILSEVGVPEGTWPPDGADDIPTNPLLTWSSVPGADSYQLQVSADENFDSFVVNALNHPHNQYQLSGLTPFHTYYWRVCSYSDLGVGPFCQDMTFTTGPVSELPQAPALLLPAQGAANLAQPVNFSWSASATAETYELQLARNVYFVPVETVLEGLTQTNTQMGSLEPSTTYFWRVRAQNAAGYSNFSGIRNFSTSSDTAAEDEIVPALVNELRQNRPNPFGGRTSISLSLKEPGREASVQIFDLRGRLVKTLFQGVPASQEMELHWDGRDENGRPCASGIYHYRLRSGDFTQTRKMMLIR
;
A
#
# COMPACT_ATOMS: atom_id res chain seq x y z
N MET A 1 -40.32 -3.80 -11.45
CA MET A 1 -39.45 -4.99 -11.58
C MET A 1 -38.11 -4.62 -11.00
N SER A 2 -37.85 -5.07 -9.78
CA SER A 2 -36.94 -4.41 -8.84
C SER A 2 -35.53 -4.98 -8.82
N HIS A 3 -34.58 -4.07 -8.69
CA HIS A 3 -33.28 -4.26 -8.06
C HIS A 3 -33.36 -5.06 -6.75
N LYS A 4 -32.43 -6.01 -6.59
CA LYS A 4 -31.63 -6.33 -5.39
C LYS A 4 -31.20 -7.80 -5.47
N GLN A 5 -29.89 -8.02 -5.64
CA GLN A 5 -29.07 -9.07 -5.01
C GLN A 5 -27.79 -9.30 -5.84
N ILE A 6 -26.65 -8.88 -5.29
CA ILE A 6 -25.42 -9.67 -5.05
C ILE A 6 -24.38 -8.63 -4.62
N LEU A 7 -24.37 -8.35 -3.31
CA LEU A 7 -23.31 -7.63 -2.62
C LEU A 7 -22.86 -8.55 -1.48
N LEU A 8 -21.97 -9.48 -1.79
CA LEU A 8 -21.29 -10.31 -0.79
C LEU A 8 -20.05 -10.96 -1.44
N PHE A 9 -18.93 -10.23 -1.48
CA PHE A 9 -17.58 -10.80 -1.58
C PHE A 9 -16.56 -9.70 -1.22
N LEU A 10 -16.42 -9.44 0.08
CA LEU A 10 -15.34 -8.64 0.66
C LEU A 10 -14.79 -9.42 1.85
N LEU A 11 -13.49 -9.72 1.80
CA LEU A 11 -12.64 -10.48 2.74
C LEU A 11 -12.27 -11.90 2.29
N THR A 12 -11.36 -11.96 1.32
CA THR A 12 -10.21 -12.89 1.29
C THR A 12 -9.25 -12.43 0.19
N LEU A 13 -7.95 -12.63 0.44
CA LEU A 13 -6.79 -12.29 -0.41
C LEU A 13 -6.24 -10.85 -0.29
N PHE A 14 -5.61 -10.58 0.85
CA PHE A 14 -4.36 -9.81 0.84
C PHE A 14 -3.19 -10.80 0.81
N ALA A 15 -2.16 -10.40 0.07
CA ALA A 15 -0.84 -11.00 -0.06
C ALA A 15 -0.74 -12.29 -0.89
N LEU A 16 -0.44 -12.10 -2.19
CA LEU A 16 0.68 -12.74 -2.89
C LEU A 16 0.86 -12.00 -4.23
N SER A 17 1.53 -10.85 -4.14
CA SER A 17 2.02 -10.09 -5.27
C SER A 17 3.31 -10.71 -5.80
N ALA A 18 3.27 -11.08 -7.08
CA ALA A 18 4.31 -10.97 -8.11
C ALA A 18 5.77 -11.34 -7.74
N LEU A 19 6.29 -12.37 -8.43
CA LEU A 19 7.72 -12.60 -8.54
C LEU A 19 8.24 -11.82 -9.75
N PHE A 20 9.30 -11.03 -9.53
CA PHE A 20 9.99 -10.16 -10.49
C PHE A 20 11.45 -10.66 -10.70
N SER A 21 11.96 -10.69 -11.93
CA SER A 21 13.40 -10.51 -12.30
C SER A 21 13.85 -9.04 -12.36
N ALA A 22 14.92 -8.57 -13.04
CA ALA A 22 15.91 -7.63 -12.47
C ALA A 22 16.59 -8.31 -11.27
N PRO A 23 17.09 -7.70 -10.15
CA PRO A 23 17.63 -8.52 -9.07
C PRO A 23 16.67 -9.67 -8.77
N LEU A 24 17.13 -10.92 -8.82
CA LEU A 24 16.26 -12.04 -8.43
C LEU A 24 15.83 -11.74 -7.00
N ARG A 25 14.54 -11.86 -6.72
CA ARG A 25 14.00 -11.65 -5.39
C ARG A 25 13.23 -12.88 -4.97
N PHE A 26 13.55 -13.38 -3.78
CA PHE A 26 12.90 -14.56 -3.21
C PHE A 26 12.90 -15.75 -4.17
N GLN A 27 13.98 -15.95 -4.92
CA GLN A 27 14.11 -17.14 -5.76
C GLN A 27 14.29 -18.34 -4.85
N LYS A 28 13.35 -19.29 -4.89
CA LYS A 28 13.42 -20.48 -4.04
C LYS A 28 14.66 -21.31 -4.37
N VAL A 29 15.38 -21.71 -3.32
CA VAL A 29 16.58 -22.56 -3.39
C VAL A 29 16.26 -23.90 -2.74
N ASP A 30 16.57 -24.99 -3.42
CA ASP A 30 16.52 -26.33 -2.85
C ASP A 30 17.66 -26.50 -1.85
N ALA A 31 17.35 -26.48 -0.55
CA ALA A 31 18.34 -26.62 0.51
C ALA A 31 17.99 -27.77 1.47
N VAL A 32 19.03 -28.51 1.87
CA VAL A 32 18.94 -29.64 2.80
C VAL A 32 20.04 -29.44 3.86
N GLN A 33 19.66 -29.53 5.13
CA GLN A 33 20.60 -29.52 6.25
C GLN A 33 21.43 -30.81 6.27
N PRO A 34 22.61 -30.83 6.92
CA PRO A 34 23.45 -32.03 7.03
C PRO A 34 22.75 -33.27 7.62
N ASP A 35 21.69 -33.08 8.40
CA ASP A 35 20.86 -34.15 8.98
C ASP A 35 19.76 -34.68 8.03
N GLY A 36 19.70 -34.17 6.80
CA GLY A 36 18.71 -34.55 5.78
C GLY A 36 17.40 -33.74 5.83
N GLN A 37 17.24 -32.80 6.76
CA GLN A 37 16.04 -31.95 6.82
C GLN A 37 16.01 -30.96 5.63
N ARG A 38 14.94 -31.00 4.83
CA ARG A 38 14.66 -29.95 3.83
C ARG A 38 14.27 -28.65 4.52
N VAL A 39 14.81 -27.54 4.05
CA VAL A 39 14.56 -26.20 4.59
C VAL A 39 14.10 -25.25 3.49
N GLU A 40 13.23 -24.30 3.85
CA GLU A 40 12.83 -23.24 2.93
C GLU A 40 13.89 -22.15 2.91
N LEU A 41 14.59 -22.06 1.79
CA LEU A 41 15.65 -21.10 1.54
C LEU A 41 15.34 -20.34 0.26
N TYR A 42 15.70 -19.07 0.25
CA TYR A 42 15.51 -18.18 -0.88
C TYR A 42 16.82 -17.43 -1.15
N ALA A 43 17.05 -17.07 -2.39
CA ALA A 43 18.14 -16.20 -2.80
C ALA A 43 17.57 -14.89 -3.35
N SER A 44 18.21 -13.78 -2.97
CA SER A 44 17.95 -12.47 -3.56
C SER A 44 19.25 -11.78 -3.92
N GLY A 45 19.21 -10.91 -4.93
CA GLY A 45 20.33 -10.09 -5.35
C GLY A 45 20.49 -10.03 -6.87
N ASP A 46 21.63 -9.51 -7.29
CA ASP A 46 22.03 -9.41 -8.69
C ASP A 46 23.36 -10.12 -8.94
N GLU A 47 23.91 -9.93 -10.14
CA GLU A 47 25.17 -10.51 -10.61
C GLU A 47 26.41 -10.08 -9.79
N PHE A 48 26.32 -9.02 -9.00
CA PHE A 48 27.45 -8.48 -8.22
C PHE A 48 27.32 -8.76 -6.73
N HIS A 49 26.08 -8.77 -6.23
CA HIS A 49 25.79 -8.99 -4.82
C HIS A 49 24.47 -9.75 -4.63
N ASN A 50 24.59 -10.96 -4.10
CA ASN A 50 23.47 -11.81 -3.71
C ASN A 50 23.65 -12.33 -2.29
N TRP A 51 22.52 -12.71 -1.67
CA TRP A 51 22.49 -13.30 -0.35
C TRP A 51 21.35 -14.30 -0.23
N LEU A 52 21.52 -15.24 0.70
CA LEU A 52 20.48 -16.19 1.07
C LEU A 52 19.65 -15.65 2.21
N HIS A 53 18.37 -15.97 2.22
CA HIS A 53 17.47 -15.64 3.31
C HIS A 53 16.29 -16.61 3.38
N ASP A 54 15.53 -16.56 4.48
CA ASP A 54 14.27 -17.29 4.59
C ASP A 54 13.09 -16.51 3.95
N LYS A 55 11.87 -17.05 4.05
CA LYS A 55 10.65 -16.44 3.49
C LYS A 55 10.30 -15.07 4.11
N ASP A 56 10.86 -14.73 5.25
CA ASP A 56 10.62 -13.50 5.99
C ASP A 56 11.84 -12.54 5.91
N ASN A 57 12.76 -12.82 4.96
CA ASN A 57 13.98 -12.05 4.67
C ASN A 57 15.06 -12.07 5.76
N TYR A 58 15.09 -13.08 6.63
CA TYR A 58 16.22 -13.26 7.55
C TYR A 58 17.40 -13.90 6.83
N THR A 59 18.53 -13.21 6.78
CA THR A 59 19.72 -13.65 6.05
C THR A 59 20.31 -14.94 6.62
N VAL A 60 20.68 -15.85 5.72
CA VAL A 60 21.18 -17.20 6.01
C VAL A 60 22.59 -17.35 5.45
N MET A 61 23.45 -18.05 6.17
CA MET A 61 24.81 -18.42 5.77
C MET A 61 25.04 -19.90 6.10
N GLN A 62 25.96 -20.57 5.41
CA GLN A 62 26.45 -21.87 5.79
C GLN A 62 27.65 -21.72 6.74
N ASN A 63 27.67 -22.49 7.82
CA ASN A 63 28.82 -22.54 8.73
C ASN A 63 29.86 -23.60 8.30
N ASP A 64 30.99 -23.67 9.00
CA ASP A 64 32.08 -24.60 8.67
C ASP A 64 31.67 -26.08 8.76
N GLU A 65 30.65 -26.40 9.57
CA GLU A 65 30.08 -27.75 9.65
C GLU A 65 29.01 -28.05 8.57
N GLY A 66 28.78 -27.13 7.64
CA GLY A 66 27.84 -27.31 6.53
C GLY A 66 26.37 -27.03 6.87
N HIS A 67 26.04 -26.51 8.06
CA HIS A 67 24.67 -26.15 8.42
C HIS A 67 24.28 -24.79 7.85
N TYR A 68 23.06 -24.69 7.32
CA TYR A 68 22.43 -23.39 7.05
C TYR A 68 21.97 -22.76 8.36
N VAL A 69 22.59 -21.64 8.71
CA VAL A 69 22.39 -20.88 9.95
C VAL A 69 22.02 -19.44 9.65
N TYR A 70 21.28 -18.78 10.53
CA TYR A 70 21.01 -17.35 10.39
C TYR A 70 22.29 -16.54 10.59
N ALA A 71 22.52 -15.57 9.72
CA ALA A 71 23.68 -14.71 9.73
C ALA A 71 23.62 -13.73 10.91
N VAL A 72 24.80 -13.35 11.41
CA VAL A 72 24.98 -12.28 12.39
C VAL A 72 25.93 -11.23 11.84
N ARG A 73 25.82 -10.00 12.33
CA ARG A 73 26.69 -8.89 11.89
C ARG A 73 28.09 -9.06 12.48
N ASP A 74 29.10 -8.99 11.62
CA ASP A 74 30.51 -9.01 12.00
C ASP A 74 31.22 -7.79 11.40
N GLY A 75 31.23 -6.69 12.17
CA GLY A 75 31.69 -5.39 11.70
C GLY A 75 30.88 -4.91 10.49
N GLU A 76 31.54 -4.77 9.35
CA GLU A 76 30.91 -4.40 8.09
C GLU A 76 30.45 -5.62 7.25
N SER A 77 30.86 -6.82 7.65
CA SER A 77 30.57 -8.09 7.00
C SER A 77 29.48 -8.87 7.74
N LEU A 78 29.22 -10.09 7.27
CA LEU A 78 28.36 -11.07 7.93
C LEU A 78 29.17 -12.30 8.32
N ALA A 79 28.80 -12.92 9.44
CA ALA A 79 29.34 -14.19 9.89
C ALA A 79 28.21 -15.21 10.14
N PRO A 80 28.49 -16.52 9.99
CA PRO A 80 27.53 -17.55 10.39
C PRO A 80 27.19 -17.44 11.88
N GLY A 81 25.90 -17.38 12.20
CA GLY A 81 25.44 -17.41 13.59
C GLY A 81 25.33 -18.84 14.15
N SER A 82 24.85 -18.95 15.38
CA SER A 82 24.65 -20.25 16.04
C SER A 82 23.26 -20.87 15.80
N TRP A 83 22.35 -20.16 15.10
CA TRP A 83 20.93 -20.51 14.99
C TRP A 83 20.63 -21.18 13.66
N ILE A 84 20.01 -22.36 13.69
CA ILE A 84 19.86 -23.24 12.54
C ILE A 84 18.54 -22.94 11.81
N LEU A 85 18.62 -22.72 10.50
CA LEU A 85 17.46 -22.53 9.63
C LEU A 85 16.53 -23.75 9.71
N GLY A 86 15.23 -23.51 9.92
CA GLY A 86 14.22 -24.55 10.06
C GLY A 86 14.13 -25.19 11.45
N LYS A 87 15.00 -24.81 12.40
CA LYS A 87 14.92 -25.22 13.81
C LYS A 87 14.70 -24.02 14.74
N ASP A 88 15.41 -22.93 14.52
CA ASP A 88 15.32 -21.71 15.32
C ASP A 88 14.39 -20.66 14.69
N GLN A 89 13.72 -19.87 15.55
CA GLN A 89 12.90 -18.72 15.12
C GLN A 89 13.69 -17.41 15.28
N PRO A 90 14.14 -16.77 14.18
CA PRO A 90 15.10 -15.67 14.21
C PRO A 90 14.54 -14.43 14.94
N ALA A 91 13.24 -14.13 14.76
CA ALA A 91 12.57 -13.04 15.47
C ALA A 91 12.63 -13.17 17.00
N GLN A 92 12.51 -14.40 17.54
CA GLN A 92 12.59 -14.65 18.98
C GLN A 92 14.04 -14.57 19.51
N LYS A 93 15.03 -14.65 18.62
CA LYS A 93 16.45 -14.51 18.93
C LYS A 93 16.96 -13.07 18.80
N GLY A 94 16.07 -12.12 18.50
CA GLY A 94 16.42 -10.71 18.33
C GLY A 94 17.17 -10.40 17.05
N LEU A 95 17.10 -11.28 16.04
CA LEU A 95 17.62 -10.99 14.71
C LEU A 95 16.65 -10.06 13.98
N GLU A 96 17.19 -9.24 13.08
CA GLU A 96 16.43 -8.35 12.20
C GLU A 96 16.43 -8.90 10.76
N PRO A 97 15.29 -8.83 10.05
CA PRO A 97 15.24 -9.21 8.64
C PRO A 97 15.99 -8.17 7.79
N GLY A 98 16.49 -8.60 6.62
CA GLY A 98 17.22 -7.77 5.67
C GLY A 98 18.68 -7.49 6.05
N LEU A 99 19.25 -8.25 6.99
CA LEU A 99 20.64 -8.10 7.41
C LEU A 99 21.59 -8.34 6.23
N ASN A 100 22.30 -7.32 5.75
CA ASN A 100 23.21 -7.44 4.62
C ASN A 100 24.62 -6.88 4.93
N LEU A 101 25.56 -7.03 3.99
CA LEU A 101 26.85 -6.33 4.00
C LEU A 101 26.64 -4.82 4.14
N SER A 102 27.66 -4.12 4.66
CA SER A 102 27.64 -2.65 4.69
C SER A 102 27.52 -2.09 3.28
N GLN A 103 26.86 -0.94 3.13
CA GLN A 103 26.78 -0.26 1.84
C GLN A 103 28.17 0.03 1.26
N ARG A 104 29.17 0.31 2.12
CA ARG A 104 30.55 0.49 1.68
C ARG A 104 31.12 -0.77 1.02
N LEU A 105 30.90 -1.95 1.60
CA LEU A 105 31.38 -3.22 1.02
C LEU A 105 30.62 -3.59 -0.26
N ILE A 106 29.31 -3.34 -0.29
CA ILE A 106 28.48 -3.53 -1.48
C ILE A 106 28.96 -2.61 -2.61
N SER A 107 29.09 -1.30 -2.37
CA SER A 107 29.67 -0.35 -3.34
C SER A 107 31.09 -0.73 -3.77
N GLN A 108 31.90 -1.31 -2.89
CA GLN A 108 33.25 -1.78 -3.26
C GLN A 108 33.19 -2.97 -4.23
N LYS A 109 32.28 -3.93 -4.03
CA LYS A 109 32.03 -5.02 -4.99
C LYS A 109 31.62 -4.46 -6.36
N TYR A 110 30.65 -3.54 -6.39
CA TYR A 110 30.20 -2.92 -7.63
C TYR A 110 31.30 -2.09 -8.32
N LYS A 111 32.04 -1.24 -7.59
CA LYS A 111 33.12 -0.42 -8.16
C LYS A 111 34.27 -1.25 -8.71
N ARG A 112 34.60 -2.37 -8.07
CA ARG A 112 35.60 -3.30 -8.59
C ARG A 112 35.21 -3.80 -9.99
N LEU A 113 33.93 -4.04 -10.22
CA LEU A 113 33.41 -4.64 -11.44
C LEU A 113 32.86 -3.60 -12.44
N ALA A 114 32.81 -2.32 -12.06
CA ALA A 114 32.26 -1.23 -12.86
C ALA A 114 32.98 -0.99 -14.20
N HIS A 115 34.30 -1.20 -14.26
CA HIS A 115 35.10 -1.04 -15.48
C HIS A 115 34.85 -2.13 -16.53
N LEU A 116 34.10 -3.18 -16.16
CA LEU A 116 33.76 -4.31 -17.03
C LEU A 116 32.37 -4.12 -17.68
N ARG A 117 31.71 -2.98 -17.42
CA ARG A 117 30.33 -2.64 -17.80
C ARG A 117 30.26 -1.79 -19.08
N ASP A 118 31.19 -1.96 -20.00
CA ASP A 118 31.21 -1.15 -21.21
C ASP A 118 30.11 -1.61 -22.19
N TYR A 119 28.90 -1.08 -22.01
CA TYR A 119 27.73 -1.31 -22.86
C TYR A 119 27.84 -0.60 -24.22
N SER A 120 28.84 0.28 -24.42
CA SER A 120 29.04 0.98 -25.70
C SER A 120 29.59 0.08 -26.82
N ASN A 121 29.94 -1.17 -26.48
CA ASN A 121 30.49 -2.18 -27.39
C ASN A 121 29.48 -3.29 -27.70
N ALA A 122 28.19 -3.01 -27.89
CA ALA A 122 27.29 -4.05 -28.40
C ALA A 122 27.83 -4.58 -29.74
N ARG A 123 28.09 -5.89 -29.81
CA ARG A 123 28.75 -6.63 -30.91
C ARG A 123 27.81 -7.68 -31.48
N SER A 124 26.56 -7.27 -31.62
CA SER A 124 25.49 -8.14 -32.06
C SER A 124 24.53 -7.35 -32.94
N PRO A 125 23.89 -8.00 -33.93
CA PRO A 125 22.96 -7.34 -34.82
C PRO A 125 21.70 -6.87 -34.09
N HIS A 126 21.34 -5.60 -34.28
CA HIS A 126 20.07 -5.03 -33.77
C HIS A 126 18.86 -5.36 -34.65
N THR A 127 19.07 -5.79 -35.89
CA THR A 127 18.02 -6.16 -36.84
C THR A 127 18.42 -7.38 -37.67
N GLY A 128 17.45 -8.05 -38.30
CA GLY A 128 17.66 -9.25 -39.09
C GLY A 128 17.72 -10.52 -38.23
N ASP A 129 18.45 -11.52 -38.73
CA ASP A 129 18.61 -12.81 -38.06
C ASP A 129 19.71 -12.72 -37.00
N PHE A 130 19.42 -13.24 -35.81
CA PHE A 130 20.34 -13.30 -34.69
C PHE A 130 20.41 -14.75 -34.19
N ASN A 131 21.60 -15.35 -34.23
CA ASN A 131 21.79 -16.74 -33.82
C ASN A 131 22.39 -16.84 -32.41
N ASN A 132 21.55 -17.25 -31.46
CA ASN A 132 21.96 -17.50 -30.08
C ASN A 132 22.44 -18.94 -29.90
N LEU A 133 23.71 -19.14 -29.52
CA LEU A 133 24.27 -20.48 -29.29
C LEU A 133 24.09 -20.90 -27.83
N VAL A 134 23.24 -21.88 -27.55
CA VAL A 134 22.97 -22.39 -26.20
C VAL A 134 23.86 -23.59 -25.90
N ILE A 135 24.76 -23.49 -24.92
CA ILE A 135 25.72 -24.53 -24.55
C ILE A 135 25.40 -25.07 -23.15
N PHE A 136 25.07 -26.36 -23.05
CA PHE A 136 24.80 -27.02 -21.76
C PHE A 136 26.10 -27.52 -21.10
N ILE A 137 26.29 -27.16 -19.83
CA ILE A 137 27.47 -27.53 -19.03
C ILE A 137 27.04 -28.19 -17.73
N LYS A 138 27.75 -29.25 -17.34
CA LYS A 138 27.70 -29.82 -15.98
C LYS A 138 29.10 -29.99 -15.40
N PHE A 139 29.22 -30.02 -14.08
CA PHE A 139 30.49 -30.32 -13.41
C PHE A 139 30.77 -31.83 -13.37
N ALA A 140 32.01 -32.21 -13.07
CA ALA A 140 32.45 -33.61 -13.06
C ALA A 140 31.64 -34.50 -12.08
N ASP A 141 31.14 -33.91 -11.00
CA ASP A 141 30.37 -34.56 -9.93
C ASP A 141 28.85 -34.30 -10.01
N ASP A 142 28.40 -33.55 -11.00
CA ASP A 142 26.97 -33.29 -11.19
C ASP A 142 26.24 -34.48 -11.85
N PRO A 143 24.96 -34.71 -11.49
CA PRO A 143 24.10 -35.59 -12.25
C PRO A 143 23.77 -35.01 -13.64
N ASP A 144 23.26 -35.85 -14.53
CA ASP A 144 22.73 -35.41 -15.83
C ASP A 144 21.53 -34.45 -15.65
N PHE A 145 21.29 -33.62 -16.67
CA PHE A 145 20.09 -32.79 -16.78
C PHE A 145 18.84 -33.68 -16.74
N THR A 146 17.88 -33.31 -15.90
CA THR A 146 16.66 -34.10 -15.71
C THR A 146 15.49 -33.58 -16.54
N THR A 147 15.55 -32.32 -16.97
CA THR A 147 14.57 -31.71 -17.87
C THR A 147 14.95 -31.99 -19.32
N GLY A 148 13.98 -32.42 -20.12
CA GLY A 148 14.18 -32.63 -21.56
C GLY A 148 14.35 -31.32 -22.34
N ILE A 149 14.96 -31.40 -23.52
CA ILE A 149 15.22 -30.23 -24.37
C ILE A 149 13.93 -29.51 -24.77
N ALA A 150 12.79 -30.20 -24.85
CA ALA A 150 11.50 -29.59 -25.17
C ALA A 150 11.15 -28.39 -24.26
N GLY A 151 11.51 -28.46 -22.97
CA GLY A 151 11.30 -27.35 -22.04
C GLY A 151 12.14 -26.11 -22.39
N TYR A 152 13.35 -26.30 -22.89
CA TYR A 152 14.21 -25.21 -23.35
C TYR A 152 13.77 -24.66 -24.70
N VAL A 153 13.38 -25.53 -25.64
CA VAL A 153 12.81 -25.09 -26.93
C VAL A 153 11.58 -24.22 -26.71
N GLU A 154 10.74 -24.55 -25.73
CA GLU A 154 9.54 -23.77 -25.40
C GLU A 154 9.87 -22.32 -25.00
N ILE A 155 10.85 -22.11 -24.11
CA ILE A 155 11.18 -20.79 -23.58
C ILE A 155 12.16 -20.00 -24.45
N PHE A 156 12.96 -20.66 -25.30
CA PHE A 156 13.87 -19.99 -26.23
C PHE A 156 13.21 -19.71 -27.58
N ASN A 157 12.54 -20.71 -28.18
CA ASN A 157 12.20 -20.72 -29.60
C ASN A 157 10.70 -20.80 -29.92
N ASN A 158 9.77 -20.98 -28.97
CA ASN A 158 8.34 -21.08 -29.32
C ASN A 158 7.85 -19.78 -30.00
N PRO A 159 7.44 -19.80 -31.28
CA PRO A 159 7.10 -18.57 -32.01
C PRO A 159 5.73 -17.97 -31.62
N THR A 160 4.96 -18.66 -30.77
CA THR A 160 3.60 -18.27 -30.37
C THR A 160 3.39 -18.21 -28.86
N GLY A 161 4.31 -18.75 -28.08
CA GLY A 161 4.25 -18.80 -26.62
C GLY A 161 5.09 -17.72 -25.94
N ASN A 162 5.22 -17.83 -24.62
CA ASN A 162 6.10 -16.99 -23.83
C ASN A 162 7.57 -17.44 -24.00
N SER A 163 8.19 -17.01 -25.10
CA SER A 163 9.59 -17.33 -25.42
C SER A 163 10.42 -16.09 -25.72
N MET A 164 11.75 -16.22 -25.64
CA MET A 164 12.69 -15.15 -26.03
C MET A 164 12.54 -14.78 -27.51
N LYS A 165 12.41 -15.78 -28.40
CA LYS A 165 12.14 -15.56 -29.83
C LYS A 165 10.91 -14.69 -30.04
N ARG A 166 9.79 -15.05 -29.40
CA ARG A 166 8.55 -14.30 -29.55
C ARG A 166 8.65 -12.90 -28.93
N TYR A 167 9.36 -12.78 -27.81
CA TYR A 167 9.56 -11.51 -27.13
C TYR A 167 10.27 -10.49 -28.02
N PHE A 168 11.44 -10.82 -28.56
CA PHE A 168 12.18 -9.90 -29.42
C PHE A 168 11.48 -9.64 -30.76
N HIS A 169 10.78 -10.63 -31.30
CA HIS A 169 9.95 -10.42 -32.49
C HIS A 169 8.87 -9.34 -32.26
N GLU A 170 8.14 -9.38 -31.14
CA GLU A 170 7.15 -8.34 -30.81
C GLU A 170 7.81 -7.03 -30.37
N ALA A 171 8.87 -7.09 -29.56
CA ALA A 171 9.52 -5.92 -28.99
C ALA A 171 10.20 -5.04 -30.04
N SER A 172 10.81 -5.68 -31.05
CA SER A 172 11.48 -5.03 -32.17
C SER A 172 10.55 -4.63 -33.31
N TYR A 173 9.25 -4.90 -33.21
CA TYR A 173 8.30 -4.68 -34.31
C TYR A 173 8.68 -5.47 -35.57
N GLU A 174 9.01 -6.75 -35.37
CA GLU A 174 9.40 -7.71 -36.42
C GLU A 174 10.75 -7.37 -37.10
N GLN A 175 11.57 -6.51 -36.48
CA GLN A 175 12.87 -6.12 -37.04
C GLN A 175 14.01 -7.05 -36.63
N LEU A 176 13.90 -7.75 -35.49
CA LEU A 176 14.90 -8.70 -34.99
C LEU A 176 14.29 -10.10 -34.85
N HIS A 177 14.99 -11.10 -35.37
CA HIS A 177 14.59 -12.50 -35.36
C HIS A 177 15.63 -13.32 -34.59
N VAL A 178 15.32 -13.65 -33.33
CA VAL A 178 16.24 -14.40 -32.47
C VAL A 178 15.92 -15.89 -32.55
N ASP A 179 16.88 -16.68 -32.99
CA ASP A 179 16.81 -18.14 -33.06
C ASP A 179 17.91 -18.76 -32.20
N SER A 180 17.55 -19.74 -31.36
CA SER A 180 18.50 -20.41 -30.47
C SER A 180 18.81 -21.83 -30.92
N SER A 181 20.09 -22.16 -31.01
CA SER A 181 20.58 -23.52 -31.35
C SER A 181 21.25 -24.17 -30.15
N PHE A 182 21.00 -25.45 -29.92
CA PHE A 182 21.38 -26.15 -28.68
C PHE A 182 22.56 -27.09 -28.88
N TYR A 183 23.58 -26.96 -28.02
CA TYR A 183 24.85 -27.68 -28.11
C TYR A 183 25.31 -28.27 -26.76
N PRO A 184 25.93 -29.46 -26.75
CA PRO A 184 25.99 -30.42 -27.86
C PRO A 184 24.60 -30.83 -28.37
N ILE A 185 24.51 -31.24 -29.65
CA ILE A 185 23.23 -31.54 -30.31
C ILE A 185 22.45 -32.57 -29.48
N PRO A 186 21.23 -32.25 -29.00
CA PRO A 186 20.42 -33.16 -28.21
C PRO A 186 20.12 -34.49 -28.91
N ASN A 187 20.02 -35.58 -28.15
CA ASN A 187 19.61 -36.89 -28.68
C ASN A 187 18.14 -37.15 -28.38
N GLY A 188 17.27 -36.78 -29.33
CA GLY A 188 15.83 -36.74 -29.07
C GLY A 188 15.50 -35.68 -28.03
N ASP A 189 14.77 -36.06 -26.97
CA ASP A 189 14.47 -35.14 -25.86
C ASP A 189 15.60 -35.05 -24.81
N VAL A 190 16.64 -35.88 -24.93
CA VAL A 190 17.74 -35.93 -23.95
C VAL A 190 18.76 -34.84 -24.25
N ILE A 191 18.99 -33.97 -23.27
CA ILE A 191 20.05 -32.95 -23.31
C ILE A 191 21.40 -33.66 -23.24
N LEU A 192 22.25 -33.41 -24.24
CA LEU A 192 23.69 -33.67 -24.15
C LEU A 192 24.36 -32.41 -23.60
N CYS A 193 25.45 -32.59 -22.84
CA CYS A 193 26.15 -31.47 -22.19
C CYS A 193 27.66 -31.69 -22.20
N TYR A 194 28.42 -30.59 -22.16
CA TYR A 194 29.83 -30.62 -21.82
C TYR A 194 29.97 -30.95 -20.32
N THR A 195 30.82 -31.93 -20.00
CA THR A 195 31.19 -32.24 -18.61
C THR A 195 32.55 -31.61 -18.33
N ASP A 196 32.59 -30.64 -17.43
CA ASP A 196 33.85 -30.01 -17.04
C ASP A 196 34.75 -30.99 -16.29
N THR A 197 36.06 -30.80 -16.41
CA THR A 197 37.06 -31.66 -15.76
C THR A 197 37.08 -31.48 -14.23
N TYR A 198 36.61 -30.34 -13.72
CA TYR A 198 36.60 -30.03 -12.30
C TYR A 198 35.21 -30.26 -11.66
N PRO A 199 35.17 -30.69 -10.38
CA PRO A 199 33.93 -30.78 -9.62
C PRO A 199 33.40 -29.39 -9.25
N ARG A 200 32.12 -29.28 -8.92
CA ARG A 200 31.46 -28.02 -8.53
C ARG A 200 32.18 -27.30 -7.39
N SER A 201 32.76 -28.05 -6.45
CA SER A 201 33.57 -27.54 -5.32
C SER A 201 34.75 -26.65 -5.75
N TYR A 202 35.36 -26.92 -6.91
CA TYR A 202 36.43 -26.12 -7.48
C TYR A 202 35.97 -24.72 -7.87
N PHE A 203 34.71 -24.55 -8.25
CA PHE A 203 34.15 -23.26 -8.64
C PHE A 203 33.49 -22.53 -7.45
N LYS A 204 33.60 -23.08 -6.24
CA LYS A 204 33.13 -22.47 -4.99
C LYS A 204 34.26 -21.78 -4.24
N LYS A 205 33.94 -20.83 -3.36
CA LYS A 205 34.93 -20.15 -2.53
C LYS A 205 35.63 -21.13 -1.58
N TYR A 206 36.90 -20.91 -1.31
CA TYR A 206 37.67 -21.67 -0.34
C TYR A 206 37.07 -21.52 1.08
N SER A 207 36.94 -22.64 1.78
CA SER A 207 36.60 -22.72 3.21
C SER A 207 37.27 -23.93 3.85
N ALA A 208 37.20 -24.06 5.18
CA ALA A 208 37.68 -25.25 5.87
C ALA A 208 36.97 -26.54 5.39
N SER A 209 35.71 -26.42 5.00
CA SER A 209 34.88 -27.50 4.41
C SER A 209 35.01 -27.63 2.90
N ASN A 210 35.61 -26.67 2.20
CA ASN A 210 35.83 -26.65 0.75
C ASN A 210 37.29 -26.25 0.38
N PRO A 211 38.28 -27.11 0.65
CA PRO A 211 39.70 -26.74 0.56
C PRO A 211 40.22 -26.55 -0.87
N ASN A 212 39.49 -27.00 -1.90
CA ASN A 212 39.85 -26.83 -3.31
C ASN A 212 39.17 -25.63 -3.98
N GLY A 213 38.41 -24.83 -3.22
CA GLY A 213 37.76 -23.62 -3.72
C GLY A 213 38.73 -22.51 -4.16
N TYR A 214 38.19 -21.46 -4.79
CA TYR A 214 38.95 -20.26 -5.16
C TYR A 214 39.24 -19.38 -3.93
N GLN A 215 40.39 -18.73 -3.93
CA GLN A 215 40.88 -17.92 -2.80
C GLN A 215 40.44 -16.46 -2.88
N ASP A 216 40.31 -15.91 -4.08
CA ASP A 216 39.94 -14.52 -4.32
C ASP A 216 39.15 -14.34 -5.63
N ASP A 217 38.62 -13.14 -5.87
CA ASP A 217 37.76 -12.94 -7.04
C ASP A 217 38.53 -12.93 -8.38
N TRP A 218 39.86 -12.85 -8.39
CA TRP A 218 40.64 -13.01 -9.63
C TRP A 218 40.68 -14.48 -10.03
N GLU A 219 41.06 -15.34 -9.08
CA GLU A 219 41.02 -16.79 -9.28
C GLU A 219 39.60 -17.28 -9.58
N ARG A 220 38.58 -16.65 -8.96
CA ARG A 220 37.17 -16.88 -9.28
C ARG A 220 36.89 -16.67 -10.78
N THR A 221 37.19 -15.48 -11.30
CA THR A 221 36.90 -15.11 -12.69
C THR A 221 37.72 -15.95 -13.68
N ASP A 222 39.00 -16.22 -13.39
CA ASP A 222 39.84 -17.05 -14.26
C ASP A 222 39.29 -18.48 -14.38
N ARG A 223 38.82 -19.07 -13.27
CA ARG A 223 38.26 -20.43 -13.27
C ARG A 223 36.99 -20.51 -14.12
N GLU A 224 36.08 -19.53 -14.02
CA GLU A 224 34.86 -19.47 -14.84
C GLU A 224 35.19 -19.33 -16.33
N GLN A 225 35.98 -18.33 -16.70
CA GLN A 225 36.25 -18.06 -18.10
C GLN A 225 36.99 -19.23 -18.77
N GLU A 226 37.90 -19.90 -18.06
CA GLU A 226 38.56 -21.10 -18.59
C GLU A 226 37.57 -22.28 -18.71
N MET A 227 36.57 -22.42 -17.83
CA MET A 227 35.47 -23.39 -18.01
C MET A 227 34.67 -23.10 -19.27
N LEU A 228 34.25 -21.85 -19.48
CA LEU A 228 33.48 -21.46 -20.66
C LEU A 228 34.26 -21.70 -21.94
N LYS A 229 35.55 -21.35 -21.96
CA LYS A 229 36.45 -21.67 -23.08
C LYS A 229 36.57 -23.17 -23.35
N ARG A 230 36.74 -24.00 -22.31
CA ARG A 230 36.77 -25.46 -22.50
C ARG A 230 35.47 -25.99 -23.08
N ALA A 231 34.33 -25.47 -22.63
CA ALA A 231 33.02 -25.84 -23.16
C ALA A 231 32.89 -25.46 -24.64
N VAL A 232 33.27 -24.23 -25.02
CA VAL A 232 33.29 -23.77 -26.42
C VAL A 232 34.18 -24.67 -27.29
N ILE A 233 35.42 -24.94 -26.86
CA ILE A 233 36.35 -25.81 -27.60
C ILE A 233 35.77 -27.22 -27.78
N ALA A 234 35.09 -27.76 -26.77
CA ALA A 234 34.53 -29.11 -26.82
C ALA A 234 33.37 -29.25 -27.82
N ILE A 235 32.64 -28.17 -28.09
CA ILE A 235 31.46 -28.20 -28.97
C ILE A 235 31.69 -27.58 -30.34
N GLU A 236 32.80 -26.85 -30.54
CA GLU A 236 33.08 -26.07 -31.76
C GLU A 236 32.89 -26.89 -33.04
N SER A 237 33.50 -28.07 -33.13
CA SER A 237 33.42 -28.92 -34.33
C SER A 237 32.04 -29.51 -34.60
N THR A 238 31.09 -29.36 -33.67
CA THR A 238 29.71 -29.85 -33.80
C THR A 238 28.75 -28.77 -34.30
N ILE A 239 29.18 -27.51 -34.30
CA ILE A 239 28.39 -26.40 -34.83
C ILE A 239 28.47 -26.47 -36.37
N PRO A 240 27.35 -26.32 -37.11
CA PRO A 240 27.38 -26.27 -38.57
C PRO A 240 28.16 -25.05 -39.08
N THR A 241 29.05 -25.25 -40.06
CA THR A 241 29.85 -24.16 -40.65
C THR A 241 29.04 -23.17 -41.49
N ASP A 242 27.82 -23.55 -41.87
CA ASP A 242 26.85 -22.75 -42.61
C ASP A 242 25.88 -21.98 -41.70
N LEU A 243 25.93 -22.18 -40.38
CA LEU A 243 25.21 -21.34 -39.43
C LEU A 243 25.86 -19.95 -39.36
N VAL A 244 25.07 -18.90 -39.60
CA VAL A 244 25.53 -17.51 -39.51
C VAL A 244 25.58 -17.12 -38.03
N ILE A 245 26.75 -17.23 -37.43
CA ILE A 245 26.98 -16.93 -36.00
C ILE A 245 27.52 -15.51 -35.76
N ASP A 246 27.73 -14.74 -36.83
CA ASP A 246 28.24 -13.37 -36.85
C ASP A 246 27.46 -12.62 -37.92
N GLY A 247 26.26 -12.15 -37.55
CA GLY A 247 25.26 -11.58 -38.45
C GLY A 247 25.58 -10.15 -38.89
N ASP A 248 26.35 -9.40 -38.09
CA ASP A 248 26.78 -8.03 -38.39
C ASP A 248 28.20 -7.95 -38.99
N GLY A 249 28.94 -9.05 -38.98
CA GLY A 249 30.24 -9.20 -39.63
C GLY A 249 31.40 -8.57 -38.86
N ASP A 250 31.24 -8.34 -37.57
CA ASP A 250 32.23 -7.64 -36.73
C ASP A 250 33.38 -8.56 -36.24
N GLY A 251 33.27 -9.86 -36.51
CA GLY A 251 34.27 -10.89 -36.14
C GLY A 251 33.98 -11.59 -34.82
N PHE A 252 32.88 -11.26 -34.15
CA PHE A 252 32.43 -11.86 -32.90
C PHE A 252 31.22 -12.75 -33.14
N VAL A 253 30.99 -13.67 -32.20
CA VAL A 253 29.76 -14.48 -32.21
C VAL A 253 28.61 -13.63 -31.66
N ASP A 254 27.48 -13.56 -32.37
CA ASP A 254 26.31 -12.72 -32.04
C ASP A 254 25.95 -12.84 -30.56
N ASN A 255 25.80 -14.08 -30.06
CA ASN A 255 25.66 -14.38 -28.63
C ASN A 255 25.92 -15.84 -28.31
N THR A 256 26.46 -16.10 -27.11
CA THR A 256 26.55 -17.43 -26.54
C THR A 256 25.83 -17.47 -25.19
N CYS A 257 24.91 -18.41 -25.01
CA CYS A 257 24.20 -18.64 -23.75
C CYS A 257 24.66 -19.95 -23.12
N PHE A 258 25.27 -19.88 -21.93
CA PHE A 258 25.71 -21.04 -21.18
C PHE A 258 24.66 -21.44 -20.16
N ILE A 259 24.17 -22.68 -20.22
CA ILE A 259 23.22 -23.24 -19.25
C ILE A 259 23.97 -24.23 -18.36
N ILE A 260 24.20 -23.86 -17.11
CA ILE A 260 24.87 -24.71 -16.13
C ILE A 260 23.83 -25.54 -15.37
N LYS A 261 24.12 -26.83 -15.20
CA LYS A 261 23.34 -27.75 -14.38
C LYS A 261 23.11 -27.19 -12.98
N GLY A 262 21.93 -27.41 -12.40
CA GLY A 262 21.64 -27.14 -10.98
C GLY A 262 20.92 -25.81 -10.70
N SER A 263 20.89 -25.44 -9.41
CA SER A 263 20.13 -24.31 -8.89
C SER A 263 21.02 -23.16 -8.41
N PRO A 264 20.48 -21.93 -8.29
CA PRO A 264 21.16 -20.85 -7.58
C PRO A 264 21.43 -21.29 -6.14
N GLU A 265 22.64 -21.80 -5.88
CA GLU A 265 23.13 -22.07 -4.54
C GLU A 265 23.79 -20.78 -4.06
N GLY A 266 23.30 -20.16 -2.97
CA GLY A 266 23.80 -18.86 -2.51
C GLY A 266 25.15 -18.89 -1.79
N TRP A 267 26.06 -19.71 -2.31
CA TRP A 267 27.47 -19.81 -1.94
C TRP A 267 28.40 -19.82 -3.16
N ALA A 268 27.89 -19.40 -4.33
CA ALA A 268 28.71 -19.10 -5.48
C ALA A 268 28.32 -17.74 -6.06
N ASP A 269 29.06 -16.70 -5.64
CA ASP A 269 29.18 -15.42 -6.37
C ASP A 269 29.53 -15.63 -7.87
N LEU A 270 29.84 -16.86 -8.31
CA LEU A 270 30.15 -17.26 -9.69
C LEU A 270 28.93 -17.76 -10.49
N LEU A 271 27.94 -18.40 -9.84
CA LEU A 271 26.92 -19.16 -10.55
C LEU A 271 25.59 -18.39 -10.69
N TRP A 272 25.54 -17.13 -10.29
CA TRP A 272 24.35 -16.31 -10.46
C TRP A 272 24.10 -16.05 -11.95
N PRO A 273 22.85 -16.06 -12.45
CA PRO A 273 22.58 -15.66 -13.82
C PRO A 273 23.06 -14.23 -14.09
N HIS A 274 23.77 -14.01 -15.19
CA HIS A 274 24.34 -12.71 -15.56
C HIS A 274 24.76 -12.66 -17.03
N ARG A 275 24.98 -11.46 -17.57
CA ARG A 275 25.70 -11.25 -18.84
C ARG A 275 27.13 -10.82 -18.55
N TRP A 276 28.10 -11.41 -19.24
CA TRP A 276 29.49 -10.96 -19.15
C TRP A 276 30.22 -11.00 -20.50
N VAL A 277 31.51 -10.66 -20.47
CA VAL A 277 32.42 -10.77 -21.59
C VAL A 277 33.58 -11.72 -21.30
N LEU A 278 33.94 -12.56 -22.26
CA LEU A 278 35.04 -13.51 -22.18
C LEU A 278 36.40 -12.81 -22.44
N TYR A 279 36.82 -11.94 -21.52
CA TYR A 279 37.98 -11.05 -21.71
C TYR A 279 39.33 -11.64 -21.32
N ALA A 280 39.35 -12.59 -20.39
CA ALA A 280 40.57 -13.16 -19.81
C ALA A 280 41.14 -14.30 -20.66
N VAL A 281 40.31 -14.88 -21.53
CA VAL A 281 40.66 -16.02 -22.37
C VAL A 281 40.12 -15.83 -23.78
N ASP A 282 40.77 -16.45 -24.76
CA ASP A 282 40.29 -16.46 -26.14
C ASP A 282 39.64 -17.80 -26.47
N ALA A 283 38.38 -17.75 -26.89
CA ALA A 283 37.64 -18.88 -27.45
C ALA A 283 37.06 -18.49 -28.81
N TYR A 284 37.07 -19.43 -29.76
CA TYR A 284 36.64 -19.20 -31.13
C TYR A 284 35.69 -20.30 -31.59
N ILE A 285 34.72 -19.94 -32.41
CA ILE A 285 33.85 -20.85 -33.17
C ILE A 285 33.99 -20.49 -34.64
N HIS A 286 34.49 -21.41 -35.47
CA HIS A 286 34.70 -21.15 -36.91
C HIS A 286 35.48 -19.85 -37.23
N GLY A 287 36.44 -19.48 -36.36
CA GLY A 287 37.25 -18.27 -36.50
C GLY A 287 36.61 -16.97 -36.01
N LYS A 288 35.38 -17.03 -35.47
CA LYS A 288 34.69 -15.91 -34.81
C LYS A 288 34.93 -15.98 -33.30
N ARG A 289 35.19 -14.84 -32.67
CA ARG A 289 35.53 -14.80 -31.24
C ARG A 289 34.27 -14.83 -30.39
N VAL A 290 34.19 -15.77 -29.45
CA VAL A 290 33.18 -15.73 -28.40
C VAL A 290 33.59 -14.63 -27.43
N TRP A 291 32.73 -13.63 -27.25
CA TRP A 291 32.99 -12.48 -26.40
C TRP A 291 31.83 -12.24 -25.43
N ASP A 292 30.70 -11.70 -25.90
CA ASP A 292 29.51 -11.54 -25.08
C ASP A 292 28.87 -12.92 -24.80
N PHE A 293 28.52 -13.15 -23.54
CA PHE A 293 27.79 -14.35 -23.15
C PHE A 293 26.73 -14.07 -22.10
N ASN A 294 25.64 -14.84 -22.17
CA ASN A 294 24.69 -14.99 -21.08
C ASN A 294 25.04 -16.25 -20.29
N PHE A 295 25.06 -16.15 -18.98
CA PHE A 295 25.26 -17.25 -18.07
C PHE A 295 23.97 -17.52 -17.33
N GLN A 296 23.48 -18.76 -17.37
CA GLN A 296 22.19 -19.15 -16.84
C GLN A 296 22.28 -20.46 -16.07
N LEU A 297 21.40 -20.63 -15.08
CA LEU A 297 21.26 -21.88 -14.33
C LEU A 297 20.00 -22.63 -14.74
N GLU A 298 20.08 -23.96 -14.82
CA GLU A 298 18.96 -24.86 -15.20
C GLU A 298 17.65 -24.47 -14.51
N THR A 299 17.63 -24.40 -13.17
CA THR A 299 16.36 -24.18 -12.47
C THR A 299 15.85 -22.74 -12.54
N SER A 300 16.74 -21.75 -12.61
CA SER A 300 16.36 -20.34 -12.80
C SER A 300 15.76 -20.11 -14.18
N THR A 301 16.40 -20.66 -15.21
CA THR A 301 15.97 -20.57 -16.62
C THR A 301 14.57 -21.13 -16.82
N LEU A 302 14.32 -22.33 -16.30
CA LEU A 302 13.03 -23.00 -16.47
C LEU A 302 11.91 -22.37 -15.60
N SER A 303 12.26 -21.79 -14.45
CA SER A 303 11.26 -21.17 -13.55
C SER A 303 10.82 -19.77 -13.98
N SER A 304 11.69 -19.02 -14.66
CA SER A 304 11.42 -17.62 -15.05
C SER A 304 10.77 -17.47 -16.43
N GLY A 305 10.76 -18.52 -17.25
CA GLY A 305 10.26 -18.49 -18.62
C GLY A 305 11.13 -17.59 -19.51
N ALA A 306 10.51 -16.88 -20.47
CA ALA A 306 11.24 -15.96 -21.34
C ALA A 306 11.85 -14.74 -20.62
N SER A 307 11.49 -14.48 -19.35
CA SER A 307 11.69 -13.15 -18.78
C SER A 307 13.16 -12.85 -18.44
N VAL A 308 13.84 -13.72 -17.67
CA VAL A 308 15.27 -13.56 -17.38
C VAL A 308 16.09 -13.69 -18.68
N LEU A 309 15.73 -14.66 -19.53
CA LEU A 309 16.41 -14.82 -20.83
C LEU A 309 16.34 -13.54 -21.68
N SER A 310 15.18 -12.89 -21.73
CA SER A 310 15.00 -11.69 -22.54
C SER A 310 15.68 -10.45 -21.94
N HIS A 311 15.73 -10.34 -20.62
CA HIS A 311 16.51 -9.31 -19.92
C HIS A 311 18.00 -9.42 -20.27
N GLU A 312 18.56 -10.62 -20.10
CA GLU A 312 19.98 -10.91 -20.30
C GLU A 312 20.39 -10.79 -21.77
N MET A 313 19.52 -11.25 -22.66
CA MET A 313 19.70 -11.08 -24.11
C MET A 313 19.66 -9.59 -24.50
N PHE A 314 18.89 -8.73 -23.83
CA PHE A 314 18.85 -7.31 -24.19
C PHE A 314 20.15 -6.59 -23.78
N HIS A 315 20.86 -7.08 -22.76
CA HIS A 315 22.22 -6.63 -22.47
C HIS A 315 23.21 -6.98 -23.61
N SER A 316 23.01 -8.08 -24.34
CA SER A 316 23.84 -8.40 -25.52
C SER A 316 23.64 -7.38 -26.65
N LEU A 317 22.47 -6.74 -26.72
CA LEU A 317 22.20 -5.61 -27.62
C LEU A 317 22.69 -4.25 -27.06
N GLY A 318 23.37 -4.23 -25.91
CA GLY A 318 23.94 -3.04 -25.29
C GLY A 318 23.03 -2.29 -24.32
N ALA A 319 21.86 -2.84 -23.96
CA ALA A 319 20.99 -2.20 -22.98
C ALA A 319 21.61 -2.26 -21.57
N PRO A 320 21.66 -1.16 -20.81
CA PRO A 320 22.05 -1.17 -19.40
C PRO A 320 20.85 -1.44 -18.48
N ASP A 321 21.14 -1.72 -17.21
CA ASP A 321 20.11 -1.83 -16.17
C ASP A 321 19.50 -0.49 -15.78
N LEU A 322 18.20 -0.53 -15.48
CA LEU A 322 17.40 0.61 -15.01
C LEU A 322 17.10 0.57 -13.49
N TYR A 323 17.60 -0.44 -12.77
CA TYR A 323 17.66 -0.42 -11.31
C TYR A 323 19.02 0.09 -10.80
N ARG A 324 19.05 0.60 -9.57
CA ARG A 324 20.28 1.08 -8.91
C ARG A 324 20.98 -0.05 -8.18
N TYR A 325 22.31 -0.03 -8.22
CA TYR A 325 23.14 -1.05 -7.59
C TYR A 325 23.54 -0.69 -6.16
N GLU A 326 23.99 0.55 -5.95
CA GLU A 326 24.45 1.02 -4.65
C GLU A 326 23.29 1.45 -3.74
N ASP A 327 22.16 1.90 -4.31
CA ASP A 327 21.01 2.38 -3.57
C ASP A 327 19.72 1.64 -3.94
N SER A 328 19.43 0.57 -3.19
CA SER A 328 18.22 -0.22 -3.36
C SER A 328 17.00 0.34 -2.61
N THR A 329 17.13 1.50 -1.96
CA THR A 329 15.98 2.14 -1.28
C THR A 329 14.98 2.72 -2.27
N ILE A 330 15.41 2.93 -3.51
CA ILE A 330 14.62 3.49 -4.59
C ILE A 330 14.78 2.63 -5.83
N ASP A 331 13.65 2.32 -6.43
CA ASP A 331 13.55 1.68 -7.72
C ASP A 331 13.12 2.77 -8.75
N PRO A 332 14.00 3.17 -9.68
CA PRO A 332 13.74 4.31 -10.56
C PRO A 332 12.60 4.07 -11.55
N VAL A 333 12.36 2.82 -11.98
CA VAL A 333 11.42 2.48 -13.06
C VAL A 333 10.47 1.35 -12.67
N GLY A 334 10.93 0.35 -11.92
CA GLY A 334 10.16 -0.83 -11.53
C GLY A 334 9.69 -1.70 -12.69
N SER A 335 8.60 -2.43 -12.47
CA SER A 335 8.07 -3.42 -13.41
C SER A 335 7.40 -2.86 -14.66
N TRP A 336 7.69 -1.61 -15.01
CA TRP A 336 7.29 -0.99 -16.26
C TRP A 336 8.31 -1.22 -17.37
N ASP A 337 9.53 -1.66 -17.04
CA ASP A 337 10.58 -1.96 -18.02
C ASP A 337 11.28 -3.28 -17.66
N ILE A 338 11.55 -4.12 -18.67
CA ILE A 338 12.25 -5.40 -18.46
C ILE A 338 13.67 -5.19 -17.90
N MET A 339 14.31 -4.05 -18.20
CA MET A 339 15.65 -3.73 -17.68
C MET A 339 15.63 -3.24 -16.23
N CYS A 340 14.44 -3.18 -15.61
CA CYS A 340 14.28 -2.79 -14.22
C CYS A 340 13.55 -3.81 -13.35
N ALA A 341 12.66 -4.65 -13.94
CA ALA A 341 12.08 -5.82 -13.28
C ALA A 341 11.71 -6.90 -14.32
N ASN A 342 11.45 -8.16 -13.96
CA ASN A 342 10.98 -9.18 -14.92
C ASN A 342 9.66 -9.82 -14.47
N LEU A 343 8.54 -9.40 -15.06
CA LEU A 343 7.25 -10.09 -14.92
C LEU A 343 7.26 -11.41 -15.70
N THR A 344 6.27 -12.29 -15.49
CA THR A 344 6.11 -13.52 -16.28
C THR A 344 4.65 -13.68 -16.75
N PRO A 345 4.36 -13.65 -18.07
CA PRO A 345 5.26 -13.25 -19.17
C PRO A 345 5.90 -11.85 -18.97
N PRO A 346 7.07 -11.59 -19.57
CA PRO A 346 7.77 -10.33 -19.40
C PRO A 346 6.98 -9.14 -19.96
N GLN A 347 7.17 -7.98 -19.37
CA GLN A 347 6.80 -6.71 -19.97
C GLN A 347 7.81 -6.31 -21.04
N HIS A 348 7.39 -5.44 -21.96
CA HIS A 348 8.30 -4.78 -22.88
C HIS A 348 9.25 -3.84 -22.12
N MET A 349 10.44 -3.64 -22.69
CA MET A 349 11.23 -2.45 -22.40
C MET A 349 10.49 -1.18 -22.83
N SER A 350 10.81 -0.06 -22.18
CA SER A 350 10.30 1.27 -22.51
C SER A 350 10.71 1.68 -23.92
N ALA A 351 9.94 2.58 -24.52
CA ALA A 351 10.20 3.04 -25.88
C ALA A 351 11.57 3.74 -25.99
N TRP A 352 12.06 4.38 -24.92
CA TRP A 352 13.43 4.93 -24.93
C TRP A 352 14.49 3.84 -25.06
N MET A 353 14.33 2.72 -24.36
CA MET A 353 15.27 1.59 -24.49
C MET A 353 15.21 0.99 -25.90
N LYS A 354 14.01 0.88 -26.49
CA LYS A 354 13.84 0.45 -27.89
C LYS A 354 14.50 1.40 -28.89
N TYR A 355 14.48 2.70 -28.63
CA TYR A 355 15.14 3.72 -29.45
C TYR A 355 16.68 3.67 -29.29
N LYS A 356 17.18 3.86 -28.08
CA LYS A 356 18.62 4.07 -27.82
C LYS A 356 19.43 2.78 -27.94
N TYR A 357 18.94 1.68 -27.37
CA TYR A 357 19.68 0.42 -27.28
C TYR A 357 19.15 -0.64 -28.24
N GLY A 358 17.84 -0.71 -28.46
CA GLY A 358 17.25 -1.60 -29.45
C GLY A 358 17.44 -1.12 -30.89
N GLN A 359 17.58 0.19 -31.13
CA GLN A 359 17.64 0.80 -32.46
C GLN A 359 16.44 0.44 -33.36
N TRP A 360 15.27 0.20 -32.75
CA TRP A 360 14.04 -0.21 -33.46
C TRP A 360 13.05 0.93 -33.72
N LEU A 361 13.40 2.14 -33.27
CA LEU A 361 12.62 3.37 -33.46
C LEU A 361 13.51 4.40 -34.17
N ASP A 362 12.98 5.04 -35.21
CA ASP A 362 13.75 5.99 -36.02
C ASP A 362 14.00 7.33 -35.32
N GLU A 363 13.06 7.79 -34.50
CA GLU A 363 13.10 9.09 -33.85
C GLU A 363 12.33 9.16 -32.54
N VAL A 364 12.63 10.20 -31.75
CA VAL A 364 11.89 10.59 -30.54
C VAL A 364 11.38 12.02 -30.73
N PRO A 365 10.15 12.22 -31.23
CA PRO A 365 9.64 13.54 -31.56
C PRO A 365 9.54 14.48 -30.36
N TRP A 366 9.92 15.75 -30.56
CA TRP A 366 9.79 16.79 -29.54
C TRP A 366 8.42 17.47 -29.59
N ILE A 367 7.78 17.57 -28.43
CA ILE A 367 6.65 18.48 -28.24
C ILE A 367 7.21 19.85 -27.85
N THR A 368 7.10 20.81 -28.76
CA THR A 368 7.59 22.19 -28.59
C THR A 368 6.47 23.23 -28.56
N GLU A 369 5.24 22.83 -28.87
CA GLU A 369 4.07 23.69 -28.92
C GLU A 369 3.00 23.21 -27.94
N SER A 370 2.15 24.13 -27.49
CA SER A 370 0.98 23.74 -26.71
C SER A 370 -0.07 23.14 -27.63
N GLY A 371 -0.74 22.07 -27.21
CA GLY A 371 -1.71 21.39 -28.06
C GLY A 371 -2.21 20.07 -27.50
N THR A 372 -3.01 19.38 -28.30
CA THR A 372 -3.50 18.04 -28.03
C THR A 372 -2.63 17.03 -28.77
N TYR A 373 -2.17 16.01 -28.06
CA TYR A 373 -1.30 14.95 -28.55
C TYR A 373 -1.91 13.59 -28.26
N THR A 374 -1.50 12.59 -29.04
CA THR A 374 -2.00 11.22 -28.93
C THR A 374 -0.86 10.23 -29.04
N LEU A 375 -0.86 9.17 -28.24
CA LEU A 375 0.12 8.08 -28.30
C LEU A 375 -0.54 6.71 -28.50
N SER A 376 0.08 5.88 -29.32
CA SER A 376 -0.20 4.45 -29.48
C SER A 376 0.55 3.63 -28.41
N PRO A 377 0.04 2.46 -28.00
CA PRO A 377 0.73 1.60 -27.04
C PRO A 377 2.12 1.19 -27.55
N VAL A 378 3.14 1.22 -26.67
CA VAL A 378 4.52 0.82 -26.99
C VAL A 378 4.60 -0.60 -27.55
N ALA A 379 3.80 -1.53 -27.02
CA ALA A 379 3.77 -2.92 -27.49
C ALA A 379 3.08 -3.09 -28.86
N ALA A 380 2.28 -2.12 -29.32
CA ALA A 380 1.42 -2.27 -30.50
C ALA A 380 1.92 -1.56 -31.76
N SER A 381 2.77 -0.53 -31.63
CA SER A 381 3.19 0.31 -32.75
C SER A 381 4.63 0.80 -32.58
N SER A 382 5.41 0.80 -33.65
CA SER A 382 6.73 1.45 -33.75
C SER A 382 6.64 2.96 -34.01
N THR A 383 5.46 3.46 -34.35
CA THR A 383 5.23 4.89 -34.64
C THR A 383 4.28 5.49 -33.63
N ASN A 384 4.47 6.80 -33.37
CA ASN A 384 3.62 7.57 -32.46
C ASN A 384 3.45 6.93 -31.07
N ASN A 385 4.51 6.32 -30.53
CA ASN A 385 4.50 5.59 -29.26
C ASN A 385 5.34 6.27 -28.15
N ILE A 386 6.07 7.34 -28.51
CA ILE A 386 6.97 8.09 -27.64
C ILE A 386 6.95 9.58 -28.00
N TYR A 387 7.03 10.45 -26.99
CA TYR A 387 7.29 11.88 -27.14
C TYR A 387 8.32 12.37 -26.14
N ARG A 388 9.00 13.47 -26.46
CA ARG A 388 9.92 14.16 -25.57
C ARG A 388 9.51 15.62 -25.34
N ILE A 389 9.60 16.09 -24.09
CA ILE A 389 9.35 17.50 -23.72
C ILE A 389 10.61 18.04 -23.02
N ALA A 390 11.03 19.26 -23.36
CA ALA A 390 12.17 19.88 -22.68
C ALA A 390 11.85 20.19 -21.21
N SER A 391 12.80 19.91 -20.30
CA SER A 391 12.72 20.40 -18.93
C SER A 391 13.29 21.82 -18.82
N TRP A 392 12.89 22.54 -17.78
CA TRP A 392 13.51 23.81 -17.39
C TRP A 392 14.97 23.63 -16.97
N LYS A 393 15.40 22.43 -16.57
CA LYS A 393 16.82 22.11 -16.39
C LYS A 393 17.44 21.71 -17.72
N THR A 394 18.44 22.47 -18.17
CA THR A 394 19.24 22.14 -19.35
C THR A 394 19.90 20.77 -19.23
N GLY A 395 19.87 19.99 -20.31
CA GLY A 395 20.39 18.62 -20.34
C GLY A 395 19.35 17.57 -19.94
N GLU A 396 18.28 17.95 -19.24
CA GLU A 396 17.18 17.05 -18.88
C GLU A 396 15.92 17.30 -19.70
N SER A 397 15.09 16.28 -19.75
CA SER A 397 13.82 16.28 -20.48
C SER A 397 12.83 15.33 -19.84
N TYR A 398 11.58 15.37 -20.29
CA TYR A 398 10.58 14.38 -19.98
C TYR A 398 10.36 13.47 -21.18
N LEU A 399 10.11 12.21 -20.90
CA LEU A 399 9.68 11.23 -21.88
C LEU A 399 8.24 10.81 -21.58
N LEU A 400 7.42 10.72 -22.62
CA LEU A 400 6.05 10.24 -22.53
C LEU A 400 5.92 8.97 -23.36
N GLU A 401 5.31 7.93 -22.80
CA GLU A 401 4.92 6.72 -23.54
C GLU A 401 3.57 6.21 -23.05
N TYR A 402 2.87 5.44 -23.89
CA TYR A 402 1.61 4.82 -23.51
C TYR A 402 1.78 3.32 -23.31
N ARG A 403 1.44 2.81 -22.12
CA ARG A 403 1.52 1.38 -21.81
C ARG A 403 0.16 0.73 -21.64
N LYS A 404 -0.03 -0.37 -22.38
CA LYS A 404 -1.22 -1.21 -22.43
C LYS A 404 -0.84 -2.59 -22.98
N GLY A 405 -1.43 -3.64 -22.40
CA GLY A 405 -1.26 -5.01 -22.88
C GLY A 405 -1.66 -5.16 -24.35
N TYR A 406 -0.81 -5.83 -25.12
CA TYR A 406 -0.97 -6.10 -26.54
C TYR A 406 -0.20 -7.36 -26.91
N GLY A 407 -0.69 -8.13 -27.88
CA GLY A 407 -0.01 -9.38 -28.28
C GLY A 407 0.10 -10.35 -27.10
N ASN A 408 1.31 -10.85 -26.85
CA ASN A 408 1.57 -11.79 -25.76
C ASN A 408 2.07 -11.13 -24.46
N TYR A 409 2.40 -9.84 -24.49
CA TYR A 409 3.13 -9.15 -23.43
C TYR A 409 2.40 -7.91 -22.90
N ASP A 410 2.94 -7.29 -21.87
CA ASP A 410 2.37 -6.12 -21.16
C ASP A 410 1.00 -6.31 -20.47
N HIS A 411 0.37 -7.49 -20.57
CA HIS A 411 -0.90 -7.80 -19.89
C HIS A 411 -0.80 -7.85 -18.37
N ASN A 412 0.40 -8.10 -17.84
CA ASN A 412 0.68 -8.19 -16.41
C ASN A 412 1.18 -6.86 -15.80
N LEU A 413 1.18 -5.77 -16.57
CA LEU A 413 1.61 -4.48 -16.06
C LEU A 413 0.76 -4.04 -14.85
N PRO A 414 1.33 -3.27 -13.91
CA PRO A 414 0.60 -2.81 -12.72
C PRO A 414 -0.61 -1.90 -13.03
N GLY A 415 -0.68 -1.34 -14.23
CA GLY A 415 -1.77 -0.50 -14.70
C GLY A 415 -1.67 -0.22 -16.20
N THR A 416 -2.58 0.63 -16.69
CA THR A 416 -2.63 1.03 -18.11
C THR A 416 -2.83 2.54 -18.19
N GLY A 417 -2.03 3.22 -19.01
CA GLY A 417 -2.10 4.66 -19.16
C GLY A 417 -0.79 5.28 -19.65
N LEU A 418 -0.79 6.62 -19.70
CA LEU A 418 0.37 7.43 -20.03
C LEU A 418 1.38 7.30 -18.89
N LEU A 419 2.60 6.91 -19.21
CA LEU A 419 3.74 6.98 -18.31
C LEU A 419 4.55 8.23 -18.63
N VAL A 420 5.08 8.84 -17.58
CA VAL A 420 5.90 10.04 -17.68
C VAL A 420 7.21 9.77 -16.97
N TYR A 421 8.32 9.96 -17.67
CA TYR A 421 9.66 9.79 -17.15
C TYR A 421 10.41 11.11 -17.15
N ARG A 422 11.31 11.29 -16.20
CA ARG A 422 12.47 12.17 -16.34
C ARG A 422 13.53 11.40 -17.11
N LEU A 423 14.17 12.09 -18.06
CA LEU A 423 15.23 11.56 -18.91
C LEU A 423 16.47 12.46 -18.83
N ASP A 424 17.60 11.88 -18.44
CA ASP A 424 18.95 12.43 -18.62
C ASP A 424 19.68 11.58 -19.68
N PRO A 425 19.74 12.03 -20.94
CA PRO A 425 20.33 11.26 -22.04
C PRO A 425 21.86 11.16 -21.97
N THR A 426 22.52 11.86 -21.03
CA THR A 426 23.99 11.86 -20.87
C THR A 426 24.50 10.70 -20.02
N ILE A 427 23.58 9.92 -19.44
CA ILE A 427 23.85 8.76 -18.60
C ILE A 427 23.37 7.50 -19.34
N ASP A 428 24.10 6.41 -19.19
CA ASP A 428 23.71 5.08 -19.67
C ASP A 428 23.24 4.24 -18.47
N GLY A 429 21.93 3.96 -18.42
CA GLY A 429 21.27 3.21 -17.36
C GLY A 429 21.18 3.96 -16.04
N ASN A 430 20.76 3.22 -15.01
CA ASN A 430 20.52 3.76 -13.66
C ASN A 430 21.42 3.13 -12.60
N ALA A 431 22.27 2.19 -12.97
CA ALA A 431 23.00 1.40 -11.99
C ALA A 431 23.90 2.23 -11.05
N SER A 432 24.53 3.28 -11.59
CA SER A 432 25.34 4.24 -10.82
C SER A 432 24.55 5.48 -10.37
N GLY A 433 23.23 5.48 -10.57
CA GLY A 433 22.37 6.60 -10.23
C GLY A 433 22.33 6.87 -8.72
N PRO A 434 21.99 8.10 -8.31
CA PRO A 434 21.64 9.25 -9.15
C PRO A 434 22.87 10.00 -9.74
N PRO A 435 22.74 10.68 -10.90
CA PRO A 435 21.54 10.81 -11.71
C PRO A 435 21.21 9.50 -12.45
N ASP A 436 19.90 9.23 -12.57
CA ASP A 436 19.35 8.12 -13.35
C ASP A 436 19.17 8.56 -14.81
N GLU A 437 19.46 7.69 -15.79
CA GLU A 437 19.06 7.91 -17.18
C GLU A 437 17.53 8.05 -17.28
N LEU A 438 16.79 7.09 -16.71
CA LEU A 438 15.33 7.10 -16.67
C LEU A 438 14.80 7.05 -15.24
N TYR A 439 13.85 7.93 -14.92
CA TYR A 439 13.14 7.92 -13.64
C TYR A 439 11.65 8.13 -13.90
N ILE A 440 10.80 7.19 -13.49
CA ILE A 440 9.35 7.30 -13.72
C ILE A 440 8.66 8.16 -12.65
N TYR A 441 7.76 9.06 -13.01
CA TYR A 441 6.98 9.80 -12.01
C TYR A 441 5.84 8.93 -11.46
N ARG A 442 5.77 8.83 -10.12
CA ARG A 442 4.78 8.00 -9.41
C ARG A 442 4.24 8.70 -8.16
N PRO A 443 3.02 8.35 -7.71
CA PRO A 443 2.45 8.86 -6.46
C PRO A 443 3.38 8.65 -5.27
N ASN A 444 3.24 9.50 -4.25
CA ASN A 444 4.03 9.45 -3.00
C ASN A 444 5.55 9.68 -3.17
N ALA A 445 6.01 10.12 -4.35
CA ALA A 445 7.40 10.50 -4.60
C ALA A 445 7.48 11.87 -5.30
N ASN A 446 7.87 12.92 -4.59
CA ASN A 446 8.04 14.27 -5.16
C ASN A 446 9.50 14.76 -5.14
N ASN A 447 10.43 13.82 -5.07
CA ASN A 447 11.87 14.04 -5.07
C ASN A 447 12.57 12.75 -5.53
N SER A 448 13.86 12.86 -5.77
CA SER A 448 14.76 11.77 -6.21
C SER A 448 15.14 10.76 -5.12
N THR A 449 14.67 10.96 -3.89
CA THR A 449 15.06 10.19 -2.69
C THR A 449 13.92 9.35 -2.08
N THR A 450 12.70 9.43 -2.63
CA THR A 450 11.52 8.72 -2.11
C THR A 450 11.02 7.73 -3.15
N ASN A 451 10.86 6.45 -2.78
CA ASN A 451 10.49 5.44 -3.77
C ASN A 451 9.08 5.64 -4.36
N GLY A 452 8.11 6.02 -3.52
CA GLY A 452 6.71 6.19 -3.94
C GLY A 452 6.02 4.87 -4.35
N SER A 453 4.90 5.00 -5.07
CA SER A 453 4.02 3.89 -5.47
C SER A 453 4.14 3.60 -6.96
N LEU A 454 5.17 2.84 -7.35
CA LEU A 454 5.46 2.50 -8.76
C LEU A 454 4.28 1.85 -9.49
N SER A 455 3.50 1.01 -8.82
CA SER A 455 2.31 0.36 -9.41
C SER A 455 1.23 1.35 -9.86
N GLN A 456 1.26 2.58 -9.36
CA GLN A 456 0.30 3.64 -9.68
C GLN A 456 0.90 4.73 -10.58
N ALA A 457 2.01 4.46 -11.28
CA ALA A 457 2.68 5.44 -12.14
C ALA A 457 1.83 5.89 -13.34
N ALA A 458 0.95 5.02 -13.85
CA ALA A 458 0.10 5.32 -15.00
C ALA A 458 -0.90 6.45 -14.76
N PHE A 459 -1.06 7.31 -15.78
CA PHE A 459 -2.04 8.38 -15.85
C PHE A 459 -3.10 8.04 -16.91
N SER A 460 -4.37 8.21 -16.55
CA SER A 460 -5.54 7.97 -17.41
C SER A 460 -6.81 8.42 -16.69
N LEU A 461 -7.90 8.58 -17.43
CA LEU A 461 -9.22 8.81 -16.85
C LEU A 461 -9.60 7.72 -15.85
N GLN A 462 -9.31 6.45 -16.17
CA GLN A 462 -9.61 5.29 -15.32
C GLN A 462 -8.81 5.30 -14.01
N SER A 463 -7.57 5.77 -14.04
CA SER A 463 -6.74 5.90 -12.82
C SER A 463 -7.13 7.09 -11.93
N GLY A 464 -7.99 8.00 -12.43
CA GLY A 464 -8.27 9.28 -11.80
C GLY A 464 -7.12 10.29 -11.86
N ARG A 465 -5.96 9.91 -12.43
CA ARG A 465 -4.77 10.75 -12.57
C ARG A 465 -4.75 11.31 -13.99
N THR A 466 -5.37 12.48 -14.17
CA THR A 466 -5.56 13.09 -15.50
C THR A 466 -4.65 14.28 -15.78
N GLN A 467 -3.70 14.57 -14.89
CA GLN A 467 -2.77 15.69 -15.01
C GLN A 467 -1.47 15.47 -14.22
N ILE A 468 -0.38 16.06 -14.70
CA ILE A 468 0.90 16.23 -13.99
C ILE A 468 1.46 17.62 -14.32
N ASN A 469 1.64 18.45 -13.29
CA ASN A 469 2.16 19.81 -13.43
C ASN A 469 2.79 20.31 -12.13
N GLU A 470 3.21 21.58 -12.08
CA GLU A 470 3.87 22.15 -10.89
C GLU A 470 2.95 22.30 -9.67
N SER A 471 1.65 21.99 -9.81
CA SER A 471 0.67 22.00 -8.73
C SER A 471 0.22 20.60 -8.28
N THR A 472 0.76 19.53 -8.88
CA THR A 472 0.45 18.13 -8.56
C THR A 472 1.54 17.49 -7.70
N ILE A 473 1.23 16.33 -7.11
CA ILE A 473 2.19 15.45 -6.44
C ILE A 473 2.03 14.05 -7.05
N PRO A 474 3.05 13.51 -7.76
CA PRO A 474 4.30 14.17 -8.12
C PRO A 474 4.08 15.39 -9.03
N SER A 475 4.96 16.38 -8.93
CA SER A 475 5.21 17.36 -9.98
C SER A 475 6.28 16.82 -10.94
N GLY A 476 6.51 17.51 -12.07
CA GLY A 476 7.61 17.20 -12.98
C GLY A 476 8.98 17.63 -12.45
N PHE A 477 9.36 17.27 -11.22
CA PHE A 477 10.62 17.71 -10.60
C PHE A 477 11.87 17.14 -11.30
N THR A 478 12.94 17.92 -11.40
CA THR A 478 14.22 17.55 -12.04
C THR A 478 15.15 16.76 -11.10
N SER A 479 16.32 16.30 -11.56
CA SER A 479 17.24 15.52 -10.69
C SER A 479 17.83 16.24 -9.49
N ASN A 480 17.72 17.57 -9.42
CA ASN A 480 18.08 18.35 -8.24
C ASN A 480 16.85 18.76 -7.42
N ASP A 481 15.72 18.05 -7.59
CA ASP A 481 14.44 18.25 -6.91
C ASP A 481 13.85 19.66 -7.10
N ARG A 482 14.20 20.34 -8.19
CA ARG A 482 13.61 21.64 -8.58
C ARG A 482 12.47 21.48 -9.58
N PRO A 483 11.53 22.46 -9.63
CA PRO A 483 10.54 22.56 -10.70
C PRO A 483 11.18 22.41 -12.08
N GLY A 484 10.54 21.62 -12.93
CA GLY A 484 11.06 21.36 -14.26
C GLY A 484 10.12 21.77 -15.38
N GLY A 485 8.92 22.26 -15.06
CA GLY A 485 8.06 22.92 -16.01
C GLY A 485 7.17 22.00 -16.83
N LEU A 486 7.03 20.73 -16.45
CA LEU A 486 6.07 19.83 -17.09
C LEU A 486 4.64 20.33 -16.86
N ASN A 487 3.81 20.34 -17.90
CA ASN A 487 2.39 20.65 -17.78
C ASN A 487 1.57 19.80 -18.75
N ILE A 488 1.07 18.68 -18.24
CA ILE A 488 0.18 17.76 -18.96
C ILE A 488 -1.15 17.72 -18.23
N TYR A 489 -2.24 17.81 -18.98
CA TYR A 489 -3.61 17.84 -18.46
C TYR A 489 -4.59 17.22 -19.46
N GLU A 490 -5.82 16.97 -19.03
CA GLU A 490 -6.84 16.25 -19.81
C GLU A 490 -6.33 14.92 -20.39
N ILE A 491 -5.56 14.18 -19.59
CA ILE A 491 -5.17 12.82 -19.97
C ILE A 491 -6.44 11.97 -19.98
N GLY A 492 -6.81 11.51 -21.18
CA GLY A 492 -8.06 10.83 -21.46
C GLY A 492 -8.08 9.36 -21.09
N GLU A 493 -9.01 8.64 -21.69
CA GLU A 493 -9.16 7.20 -21.48
C GLU A 493 -8.00 6.39 -22.05
N ALA A 494 -7.65 5.29 -21.37
CA ALA A 494 -6.72 4.28 -21.85
C ALA A 494 -7.33 3.39 -22.96
N GLY A 495 -7.61 4.00 -24.11
CA GLY A 495 -8.26 3.40 -25.28
C GLY A 495 -7.32 2.65 -26.23
N GLN A 496 -7.62 2.67 -27.54
CA GLN A 496 -6.68 2.17 -28.56
C GLN A 496 -5.44 3.05 -28.64
N THR A 497 -5.64 4.35 -28.46
CA THR A 497 -4.61 5.36 -28.22
C THR A 497 -4.97 6.10 -26.94
N ILE A 498 -4.01 6.82 -26.36
CA ILE A 498 -4.27 7.77 -25.27
C ILE A 498 -4.07 9.20 -25.77
N THR A 499 -5.00 10.08 -25.42
CA THR A 499 -4.96 11.50 -25.80
C THR A 499 -4.74 12.36 -24.56
N PHE A 500 -3.94 13.41 -24.67
CA PHE A 500 -3.62 14.34 -23.60
C PHE A 500 -3.30 15.73 -24.16
N LYS A 501 -3.39 16.76 -23.34
CA LYS A 501 -2.95 18.11 -23.70
C LYS A 501 -1.64 18.46 -23.02
N VAL A 502 -0.82 19.22 -23.72
CA VAL A 502 0.44 19.78 -23.21
C VAL A 502 0.38 21.30 -23.31
N LYS A 503 0.81 21.99 -22.24
CA LYS A 503 1.02 23.43 -22.25
C LYS A 503 2.51 23.74 -22.10
N ILE A 504 3.14 24.23 -23.16
CA ILE A 504 4.55 24.63 -23.14
C ILE A 504 4.63 26.06 -22.59
N SER A 505 5.28 26.20 -21.43
CA SER A 505 5.50 27.50 -20.79
C SER A 505 6.75 27.49 -19.90
N GLU A 506 7.39 28.65 -19.77
CA GLU A 506 8.51 28.89 -18.83
C GLU A 506 8.04 29.47 -17.49
N MET A 507 6.73 29.61 -17.33
CA MET A 507 6.04 29.96 -16.10
C MET A 507 4.83 29.03 -15.90
N GLN A 508 4.48 28.73 -14.66
CA GLN A 508 3.26 27.96 -14.36
C GLN A 508 2.54 28.53 -13.15
N ILE A 509 1.31 28.99 -13.34
CA ILE A 509 0.41 29.32 -12.23
C ILE A 509 -0.01 28.03 -11.54
N THR A 510 0.23 27.97 -10.23
CA THR A 510 -0.10 26.82 -9.38
C THR A 510 -1.37 27.03 -8.55
N HIS A 511 -1.79 28.29 -8.36
CA HIS A 511 -3.09 28.65 -7.79
C HIS A 511 -3.48 30.09 -8.20
N PRO A 512 -4.72 30.34 -8.62
CA PRO A 512 -5.82 29.40 -8.84
C PRO A 512 -5.54 28.45 -10.01
N LYS A 513 -6.09 27.24 -9.97
CA LYS A 513 -5.94 26.22 -11.03
C LYS A 513 -7.06 26.32 -12.07
N GLY A 514 -8.21 26.84 -11.66
CA GLY A 514 -9.48 26.81 -12.36
C GLY A 514 -10.48 25.88 -11.71
N GLY A 515 -11.76 26.24 -11.78
CA GLY A 515 -12.88 25.56 -11.13
C GLY A 515 -13.11 25.96 -9.66
N GLU A 516 -12.15 26.64 -9.01
CA GLU A 516 -12.36 27.15 -7.66
C GLU A 516 -13.40 28.28 -7.62
N THR A 517 -13.98 28.52 -6.44
CA THR A 517 -14.81 29.71 -6.18
C THR A 517 -14.12 30.59 -5.16
N TRP A 518 -13.88 31.85 -5.52
CA TRP A 518 -13.38 32.90 -4.66
C TRP A 518 -14.48 33.92 -4.41
N PHE A 519 -14.38 34.64 -3.29
CA PHE A 519 -15.33 35.70 -2.99
C PHE A 519 -14.69 37.08 -3.12
N SER A 520 -15.45 38.02 -3.67
CA SER A 520 -15.11 39.43 -3.71
C SER A 520 -14.90 39.99 -2.31
N GLY A 521 -14.08 41.04 -2.18
CA GLY A 521 -13.73 41.66 -0.90
C GLY A 521 -12.79 40.83 -0.02
N THR A 522 -12.54 39.57 -0.37
CA THR A 522 -11.60 38.71 0.37
C THR A 522 -10.16 38.87 -0.13
N ASN A 523 -9.22 38.28 0.61
CA ASN A 523 -7.81 38.21 0.21
C ASN A 523 -7.49 36.79 -0.26
N LYS A 524 -6.87 36.66 -1.43
CA LYS A 524 -6.45 35.37 -1.99
C LYS A 524 -5.01 35.42 -2.47
N THR A 525 -4.32 34.29 -2.35
CA THR A 525 -2.91 34.19 -2.75
C THR A 525 -2.81 33.56 -4.12
N ILE A 526 -2.27 34.30 -5.09
CA ILE A 526 -1.86 33.78 -6.39
C ILE A 526 -0.48 33.15 -6.22
N THR A 527 -0.27 31.93 -6.71
CA THR A 527 1.03 31.25 -6.63
C THR A 527 1.47 30.74 -7.99
N TRP A 528 2.78 30.71 -8.23
CA TRP A 528 3.36 30.24 -9.48
C TRP A 528 4.77 29.65 -9.28
N LYS A 529 5.23 28.90 -10.29
CA LYS A 529 6.63 28.50 -10.48
C LYS A 529 7.18 29.14 -11.76
N SER A 530 8.48 29.34 -11.82
CA SER A 530 9.15 29.92 -12.98
C SER A 530 10.50 29.25 -13.22
N LYS A 531 10.86 29.10 -14.49
CA LYS A 531 12.22 28.75 -14.93
C LYS A 531 13.26 29.78 -14.47
N TYR A 532 12.85 31.04 -14.33
CA TYR A 532 13.68 32.15 -13.88
C TYR A 532 13.32 32.46 -12.42
N PRO A 533 14.14 32.06 -11.43
CA PRO A 533 13.76 32.14 -10.02
C PRO A 533 13.92 33.53 -9.40
N THR A 534 14.43 34.51 -10.15
CA THR A 534 14.70 35.88 -9.66
C THR A 534 14.06 36.91 -10.61
N GLY A 535 14.07 38.19 -10.25
CA GLY A 535 13.50 39.27 -11.07
C GLY A 535 12.14 39.75 -10.58
N THR A 536 11.37 40.38 -11.46
CA THR A 536 10.04 40.91 -11.18
C THR A 536 9.01 40.41 -12.19
N VAL A 537 7.75 40.41 -11.77
CA VAL A 537 6.60 39.96 -12.57
C VAL A 537 5.50 41.02 -12.59
N THR A 538 4.76 41.03 -13.70
CA THR A 538 3.46 41.67 -13.82
C THR A 538 2.35 40.66 -13.56
N LEU A 539 1.41 40.98 -12.68
CA LEU A 539 0.19 40.23 -12.42
C LEU A 539 -1.02 40.98 -12.95
N GLU A 540 -1.88 40.26 -13.65
CA GLU A 540 -3.14 40.74 -14.21
C GLU A 540 -4.27 39.75 -13.91
N TYR A 541 -5.51 40.23 -13.94
CA TYR A 541 -6.69 39.38 -13.91
C TYR A 541 -7.65 39.74 -15.04
N SER A 542 -8.50 38.78 -15.39
CA SER A 542 -9.56 38.88 -16.39
C SER A 542 -10.86 38.41 -15.76
N THR A 543 -11.98 38.98 -16.22
CA THR A 543 -13.34 38.59 -15.81
C THR A 543 -14.21 38.11 -16.97
N ASP A 544 -13.64 38.07 -18.18
CA ASP A 544 -14.35 37.85 -19.44
C ASP A 544 -13.69 36.73 -20.28
N GLY A 545 -13.09 35.74 -19.62
CA GLY A 545 -12.50 34.58 -20.31
C GLY A 545 -11.12 34.84 -20.92
N GLY A 546 -10.44 35.91 -20.51
CA GLY A 546 -9.09 36.28 -20.97
C GLY A 546 -9.09 37.26 -22.14
N ASN A 547 -10.25 37.81 -22.50
CA ASN A 547 -10.39 38.78 -23.59
C ASN A 547 -9.83 40.16 -23.20
N THR A 548 -10.04 40.58 -21.95
CA THR A 548 -9.47 41.82 -21.40
C THR A 548 -8.73 41.56 -20.09
N TRP A 549 -7.63 42.29 -19.88
CA TRP A 549 -6.76 42.14 -18.71
C TRP A 549 -6.68 43.43 -17.92
N THR A 550 -6.88 43.33 -16.60
CA THR A 550 -6.75 44.43 -15.65
C THR A 550 -5.53 44.22 -14.77
N LEU A 551 -4.71 45.26 -14.63
CA LEU A 551 -3.47 45.22 -13.87
C LEU A 551 -3.73 45.09 -12.36
N LEU A 552 -3.11 44.08 -11.73
CA LEU A 552 -3.02 43.96 -10.27
C LEU A 552 -1.74 44.59 -9.75
N ASN A 553 -0.60 44.25 -10.36
CA ASN A 553 0.71 44.76 -9.99
C ASN A 553 1.68 44.64 -11.18
N GLY A 554 2.37 45.71 -11.57
CA GLY A 554 3.31 45.70 -12.70
C GLY A 554 4.75 45.29 -12.37
N ASN A 555 5.11 45.18 -11.09
CA ASN A 555 6.49 44.99 -10.69
C ASN A 555 6.63 44.24 -9.36
N ALA A 556 5.81 43.21 -9.15
CA ALA A 556 5.91 42.36 -7.98
C ALA A 556 7.22 41.57 -8.02
N SER A 557 7.78 41.25 -6.86
CA SER A 557 8.93 40.35 -6.79
C SER A 557 8.55 38.97 -7.34
N ASN A 558 9.44 38.34 -8.10
CA ASN A 558 9.24 36.98 -8.58
C ASN A 558 9.50 35.94 -7.45
N SER A 559 8.74 36.04 -6.36
CA SER A 559 8.85 35.17 -5.18
C SER A 559 8.02 33.89 -5.28
N GLY A 560 7.32 33.66 -6.39
CA GLY A 560 6.40 32.53 -6.58
C GLY A 560 5.05 32.67 -5.89
N SER A 561 4.76 33.83 -5.30
CA SER A 561 3.51 34.10 -4.59
C SER A 561 3.21 35.60 -4.53
N PHE A 562 1.93 35.96 -4.63
CA PHE A 562 1.40 37.31 -4.50
C PHE A 562 0.05 37.29 -3.79
N LEU A 563 -0.11 38.10 -2.74
CA LEU A 563 -1.39 38.26 -2.05
C LEU A 563 -2.24 39.31 -2.77
N TRP A 564 -3.29 38.86 -3.47
CA TRP A 564 -4.33 39.73 -4.00
C TRP A 564 -5.27 40.13 -2.86
N THR A 565 -5.10 41.37 -2.38
CA THR A 565 -5.92 41.92 -1.31
C THR A 565 -7.17 42.60 -1.85
N ASN A 566 -8.29 42.42 -1.16
CA ASN A 566 -9.57 43.07 -1.48
C ASN A 566 -9.97 42.86 -2.94
N ILE A 567 -10.25 41.61 -3.31
CA ILE A 567 -10.74 41.26 -4.65
C ILE A 567 -11.90 42.19 -5.03
N PRO A 568 -11.94 42.78 -6.24
CA PRO A 568 -13.00 43.70 -6.65
C PRO A 568 -14.39 43.11 -6.42
N LEU A 569 -15.38 43.96 -6.09
CA LEU A 569 -16.78 43.56 -5.91
C LEU A 569 -17.44 43.22 -7.25
N ILE A 570 -17.22 41.99 -7.73
CA ILE A 570 -17.67 41.49 -9.03
C ILE A 570 -18.21 40.06 -8.92
N SER A 571 -19.01 39.64 -9.89
CA SER A 571 -19.45 38.24 -10.04
C SER A 571 -19.18 37.77 -11.46
N THR A 572 -18.42 36.68 -11.61
CA THR A 572 -18.09 36.07 -12.91
C THR A 572 -17.70 34.61 -12.73
N THR A 573 -18.03 33.77 -13.71
CA THR A 573 -17.57 32.37 -13.80
C THR A 573 -16.37 32.22 -14.75
N GLU A 574 -15.90 33.32 -15.35
CA GLU A 574 -14.90 33.36 -16.42
C GLU A 574 -13.62 34.08 -15.96
N ALA A 575 -13.26 33.92 -14.68
CA ALA A 575 -12.11 34.61 -14.12
C ALA A 575 -10.80 33.90 -14.48
N TYR A 576 -9.79 34.70 -14.83
CA TYR A 576 -8.42 34.25 -15.03
C TYR A 576 -7.45 35.19 -14.31
N VAL A 577 -6.30 34.67 -13.95
CA VAL A 577 -5.11 35.44 -13.58
C VAL A 577 -3.98 35.10 -14.52
N LYS A 578 -3.10 36.06 -14.74
CA LYS A 578 -1.92 35.91 -15.59
C LYS A 578 -0.71 36.51 -14.89
N VAL A 579 0.41 35.81 -14.97
CA VAL A 579 1.71 36.26 -14.45
C VAL A 579 2.68 36.33 -15.61
N THR A 580 3.36 37.47 -15.76
CA THR A 580 4.35 37.71 -16.82
C THR A 580 5.69 38.12 -16.22
N HIS A 581 6.77 37.45 -16.57
CA HIS A 581 8.12 37.82 -16.13
C HIS A 581 8.64 39.02 -16.91
N ASN A 582 8.94 40.11 -16.20
CA ASN A 582 9.19 41.42 -16.83
C ASN A 582 10.45 41.45 -17.71
N SER A 583 11.52 40.73 -17.34
CA SER A 583 12.78 40.76 -18.13
C SER A 583 12.81 39.83 -19.33
N VAL A 584 12.06 38.73 -19.33
CA VAL A 584 12.07 37.71 -20.41
C VAL A 584 10.77 37.69 -21.22
N GLY A 585 9.72 38.36 -20.74
CA GLY A 585 8.42 38.43 -21.42
C GLY A 585 7.60 37.15 -21.37
N GLN A 586 8.08 36.10 -20.71
CA GLN A 586 7.39 34.82 -20.57
C GLN A 586 6.21 34.95 -19.61
N SER A 587 5.06 34.38 -19.99
CA SER A 587 3.83 34.50 -19.20
C SER A 587 3.08 33.19 -19.10
N ASP A 588 2.28 33.05 -18.04
CA ASP A 588 1.33 31.96 -17.90
C ASP A 588 0.01 32.44 -17.28
N SER A 589 -1.05 31.68 -17.53
CA SER A 589 -2.40 31.85 -16.95
C SER A 589 -2.91 30.52 -16.41
N ASN A 590 -3.88 30.56 -15.47
CA ASN A 590 -4.59 29.34 -15.04
C ASN A 590 -5.23 28.62 -16.25
N THR A 591 -5.33 27.29 -16.15
CA THR A 591 -5.73 26.41 -17.29
C THR A 591 -7.24 26.49 -17.57
N TYR A 592 -8.04 26.53 -16.52
CA TYR A 592 -9.51 26.65 -16.60
C TYR A 592 -9.96 27.91 -15.87
N PRO A 593 -11.11 28.51 -16.22
CA PRO A 593 -11.59 29.67 -15.48
C PRO A 593 -11.93 29.29 -14.04
N PHE A 594 -11.78 30.23 -13.11
CA PHE A 594 -12.32 30.12 -11.76
C PHE A 594 -13.50 31.10 -11.60
N THR A 595 -14.28 30.90 -10.55
CA THR A 595 -15.46 31.72 -10.25
C THR A 595 -15.10 32.77 -9.19
N ILE A 596 -15.54 34.00 -9.39
CA ILE A 596 -15.58 35.05 -8.36
C ILE A 596 -17.06 35.35 -8.08
N LEU A 597 -17.48 35.28 -6.82
CA LEU A 597 -18.83 35.63 -6.38
C LEU A 597 -18.80 36.84 -5.43
N SER A 598 -19.81 37.70 -5.51
CA SER A 598 -19.99 38.81 -4.57
C SER A 598 -20.72 38.43 -3.28
N GLU A 599 -21.39 37.27 -3.26
CA GLU A 599 -22.19 36.79 -2.14
C GLU A 599 -22.17 35.25 -2.08
N VAL A 600 -22.39 34.69 -0.90
CA VAL A 600 -22.54 33.25 -0.72
C VAL A 600 -23.99 32.84 -1.02
N GLY A 601 -24.16 31.75 -1.78
CA GLY A 601 -25.48 31.26 -2.16
C GLY A 601 -26.28 30.67 -0.99
N VAL A 602 -27.60 30.60 -1.15
CA VAL A 602 -28.51 29.97 -0.19
C VAL A 602 -28.69 28.49 -0.58
N PRO A 603 -28.47 27.52 0.33
CA PRO A 603 -28.76 26.12 0.04
C PRO A 603 -30.27 25.89 -0.13
N GLU A 604 -30.67 24.90 -0.92
CA GLU A 604 -32.07 24.50 -1.10
C GLU A 604 -32.34 23.18 -0.39
N GLY A 605 -33.32 23.15 0.52
CA GLY A 605 -33.73 21.92 1.20
C GLY A 605 -34.36 20.93 0.23
N THR A 606 -33.80 19.71 0.12
CA THR A 606 -34.24 18.70 -0.87
C THR A 606 -35.05 17.57 -0.26
N TRP A 607 -34.74 17.14 0.97
CA TRP A 607 -35.51 16.08 1.65
C TRP A 607 -35.41 16.19 3.18
N PRO A 608 -36.49 15.93 3.93
CA PRO A 608 -37.87 15.70 3.48
C PRO A 608 -38.41 16.91 2.68
N PRO A 609 -39.29 16.68 1.68
CA PRO A 609 -40.00 17.76 1.03
C PRO A 609 -40.77 18.59 2.05
N ASP A 610 -40.94 19.88 1.77
CA ASP A 610 -41.69 20.77 2.65
C ASP A 610 -43.13 20.29 2.83
N GLY A 611 -43.60 20.20 4.08
CA GLY A 611 -44.93 19.72 4.42
C GLY A 611 -45.11 18.20 4.34
N ALA A 612 -44.05 17.40 4.24
CA ALA A 612 -44.18 15.96 4.11
C ALA A 612 -44.64 15.29 5.42
N ASP A 613 -45.58 14.34 5.31
CA ASP A 613 -46.05 13.49 6.41
C ASP A 613 -45.46 12.07 6.34
N ASP A 614 -45.64 11.31 7.42
CA ASP A 614 -45.19 9.91 7.57
C ASP A 614 -43.68 9.73 7.38
N ILE A 615 -42.90 10.75 7.79
CA ILE A 615 -41.44 10.71 7.72
C ILE A 615 -40.89 9.80 8.83
N PRO A 616 -39.88 8.95 8.56
CA PRO A 616 -39.22 8.16 9.59
C PRO A 616 -38.82 9.00 10.81
N THR A 617 -38.82 8.43 12.02
CA THR A 617 -38.32 9.09 13.24
C THR A 617 -36.79 9.26 13.28
N ASN A 618 -36.11 8.80 12.23
CA ASN A 618 -34.68 8.93 11.97
C ASN A 618 -34.41 9.35 10.50
N PRO A 619 -34.90 10.50 10.04
CA PRO A 619 -34.75 10.91 8.65
C PRO A 619 -33.32 11.41 8.35
N LEU A 620 -32.82 11.15 7.13
CA LEU A 620 -31.62 11.77 6.57
C LEU A 620 -32.00 13.09 5.88
N LEU A 621 -31.84 14.23 6.54
CA LEU A 621 -32.05 15.53 5.90
C LEU A 621 -31.03 15.75 4.77
N THR A 622 -31.44 16.32 3.64
CA THR A 622 -30.55 16.65 2.50
C THR A 622 -30.87 18.02 1.93
N TRP A 623 -29.85 18.69 1.39
CA TRP A 623 -29.96 19.98 0.69
C TRP A 623 -28.96 20.11 -0.46
N SER A 624 -29.12 21.13 -1.30
CA SER A 624 -28.21 21.42 -2.42
C SER A 624 -26.85 21.95 -1.93
N SER A 625 -25.78 21.62 -2.64
CA SER A 625 -24.45 22.18 -2.35
C SER A 625 -24.33 23.61 -2.86
N VAL A 626 -23.69 24.48 -2.08
CA VAL A 626 -23.46 25.88 -2.43
C VAL A 626 -22.02 26.08 -2.89
N PRO A 627 -21.76 26.62 -4.10
CA PRO A 627 -20.41 26.94 -4.57
C PRO A 627 -19.68 27.89 -3.60
N GLY A 628 -18.45 27.51 -3.23
CA GLY A 628 -17.62 28.27 -2.29
C GLY A 628 -18.01 28.16 -0.81
N ALA A 629 -19.02 27.36 -0.44
CA ALA A 629 -19.33 27.11 0.96
C ALA A 629 -18.30 26.15 1.59
N ASP A 630 -17.74 26.55 2.73
CA ASP A 630 -16.83 25.74 3.54
C ASP A 630 -17.59 24.75 4.44
N SER A 631 -18.79 25.13 4.87
CA SER A 631 -19.66 24.32 5.73
C SER A 631 -21.09 24.85 5.74
N TYR A 632 -21.95 24.18 6.51
CA TYR A 632 -23.35 24.54 6.71
C TYR A 632 -23.67 24.66 8.19
N GLN A 633 -24.64 25.52 8.52
CA GLN A 633 -25.34 25.45 9.79
C GLN A 633 -26.73 24.91 9.56
N LEU A 634 -27.07 23.81 10.23
CA LEU A 634 -28.39 23.19 10.21
C LEU A 634 -29.08 23.41 11.56
N GLN A 635 -30.29 23.93 11.50
CA GLN A 635 -31.18 24.05 12.65
C GLN A 635 -32.40 23.14 12.44
N VAL A 636 -32.75 22.37 13.46
CA VAL A 636 -33.96 21.56 13.54
C VAL A 636 -34.65 21.86 14.87
N SER A 637 -35.95 22.14 14.83
CA SER A 637 -36.75 22.52 15.99
C SER A 637 -38.13 21.84 15.96
N ALA A 638 -38.72 21.66 17.13
CA ALA A 638 -40.13 21.36 17.29
C ALA A 638 -41.01 22.64 17.34
N ASP A 639 -40.37 23.81 17.39
CA ASP A 639 -41.00 25.12 17.42
C ASP A 639 -40.76 25.85 16.10
N GLU A 640 -41.82 26.40 15.52
CA GLU A 640 -41.78 27.11 14.23
C GLU A 640 -40.91 28.37 14.27
N ASN A 641 -40.72 28.96 15.46
CA ASN A 641 -39.93 30.18 15.64
C ASN A 641 -38.43 29.88 15.90
N PHE A 642 -38.04 28.62 16.04
CA PHE A 642 -36.68 28.19 16.38
C PHE A 642 -36.16 28.79 17.71
N ASP A 643 -37.04 28.99 18.71
CA ASP A 643 -36.62 29.47 20.05
C ASP A 643 -35.87 28.38 20.84
N SER A 644 -36.06 27.13 20.45
CA SER A 644 -35.34 25.96 20.98
C SER A 644 -34.91 25.05 19.83
N PHE A 645 -33.88 24.23 20.04
CA PHE A 645 -33.35 23.35 18.99
C PHE A 645 -33.37 21.90 19.46
N VAL A 646 -33.84 21.03 18.58
CA VAL A 646 -33.58 19.58 18.61
C VAL A 646 -32.15 19.34 18.15
N VAL A 647 -31.76 20.02 17.06
CA VAL A 647 -30.39 20.03 16.52
C VAL A 647 -30.03 21.46 16.12
N ASN A 648 -28.82 21.88 16.48
CA ASN A 648 -28.18 23.09 15.96
C ASN A 648 -26.74 22.73 15.60
N ALA A 649 -26.56 22.13 14.42
CA ALA A 649 -25.27 21.68 13.93
C ALA A 649 -24.55 22.86 13.29
N LEU A 650 -23.39 23.22 13.83
CA LEU A 650 -22.51 24.28 13.31
C LEU A 650 -21.35 23.65 12.54
N ASN A 651 -20.84 24.35 11.53
CA ASN A 651 -19.68 23.94 10.73
C ASN A 651 -19.82 22.51 10.15
N HIS A 652 -21.03 22.13 9.74
CA HIS A 652 -21.29 20.81 9.18
C HIS A 652 -20.76 20.73 7.73
N PRO A 653 -19.83 19.81 7.40
CA PRO A 653 -19.10 19.86 6.13
C PRO A 653 -19.83 19.21 4.94
N HIS A 654 -21.01 18.64 5.17
CA HIS A 654 -21.75 17.88 4.17
C HIS A 654 -23.11 18.48 3.91
N ASN A 655 -23.69 18.16 2.76
CA ASN A 655 -25.02 18.63 2.37
C ASN A 655 -26.16 17.69 2.81
N GLN A 656 -25.91 16.91 3.87
CA GLN A 656 -26.87 15.95 4.42
C GLN A 656 -26.63 15.70 5.92
N TYR A 657 -27.66 15.43 6.69
CA TYR A 657 -27.57 15.19 8.14
C TYR A 657 -28.55 14.11 8.62
N GLN A 658 -28.03 13.07 9.28
CA GLN A 658 -28.84 11.98 9.82
C GLN A 658 -29.41 12.36 11.19
N LEU A 659 -30.73 12.45 11.29
CA LEU A 659 -31.43 12.61 12.56
C LEU A 659 -31.75 11.25 13.20
N SER A 660 -31.97 11.24 14.50
CA SER A 660 -32.34 10.05 15.29
C SER A 660 -33.16 10.45 16.52
N GLY A 661 -34.01 9.56 17.02
CA GLY A 661 -34.74 9.79 18.26
C GLY A 661 -35.80 10.90 18.20
N LEU A 662 -36.35 11.19 17.01
CA LEU A 662 -37.48 12.11 16.89
C LEU A 662 -38.74 11.48 17.49
N THR A 663 -39.60 12.32 18.07
CA THR A 663 -40.89 11.88 18.62
C THR A 663 -41.80 11.48 17.46
N PRO A 664 -42.49 10.33 17.51
CA PRO A 664 -43.43 9.91 16.47
C PRO A 664 -44.67 10.81 16.43
N PHE A 665 -45.28 10.97 15.25
CA PHE A 665 -46.47 11.81 15.01
C PHE A 665 -46.29 13.26 15.47
N HIS A 666 -45.09 13.82 15.26
CA HIS A 666 -44.73 15.16 15.66
C HIS A 666 -44.16 15.96 14.50
N THR A 667 -44.56 17.22 14.40
CA THR A 667 -44.09 18.14 13.36
C THR A 667 -42.78 18.80 13.77
N TYR A 668 -41.81 18.81 12.87
CA TYR A 668 -40.50 19.44 13.04
C TYR A 668 -40.26 20.45 11.92
N TYR A 669 -39.59 21.55 12.28
CA TYR A 669 -39.15 22.61 11.40
C TYR A 669 -37.63 22.53 11.24
N TRP A 670 -37.11 22.73 10.05
CA TRP A 670 -35.68 22.77 9.82
C TRP A 670 -35.28 23.79 8.77
N ARG A 671 -34.07 24.32 8.90
CA ARG A 671 -33.49 25.27 7.95
C ARG A 671 -31.98 25.14 7.95
N VAL A 672 -31.37 25.49 6.83
CA VAL A 672 -29.93 25.40 6.64
C VAL A 672 -29.39 26.66 5.95
N CYS A 673 -28.24 27.15 6.40
CA CYS A 673 -27.49 28.20 5.72
C CYS A 673 -26.07 27.74 5.41
N SER A 674 -25.44 28.39 4.45
CA SER A 674 -24.04 28.18 4.07
C SER A 674 -23.11 29.07 4.88
N TYR A 675 -21.90 28.60 5.13
CA TYR A 675 -20.79 29.37 5.68
C TYR A 675 -19.66 29.40 4.66
N SER A 676 -19.02 30.55 4.52
CA SER A 676 -17.89 30.77 3.61
C SER A 676 -16.90 31.77 4.21
N ASP A 677 -15.85 32.13 3.45
CA ASP A 677 -14.94 33.24 3.76
C ASP A 677 -15.63 34.61 3.94
N LEU A 678 -16.83 34.81 3.39
CA LEU A 678 -17.64 36.01 3.63
C LEU A 678 -18.38 35.98 4.98
N GLY A 679 -18.39 34.84 5.66
CA GLY A 679 -19.18 34.58 6.84
C GLY A 679 -20.46 33.78 6.54
N VAL A 680 -21.52 34.07 7.30
CA VAL A 680 -22.77 33.31 7.29
C VAL A 680 -23.69 33.83 6.18
N GLY A 681 -24.13 32.91 5.32
CA GLY A 681 -25.17 33.18 4.33
C GLY A 681 -26.57 33.22 4.95
N PRO A 682 -27.59 33.57 4.15
CA PRO A 682 -28.98 33.46 4.57
C PRO A 682 -29.36 32.00 4.82
N PHE A 683 -30.29 31.78 5.76
CA PHE A 683 -31.01 30.50 5.83
C PHE A 683 -31.88 30.32 4.58
N CYS A 684 -32.02 29.07 4.17
CA CYS A 684 -33.05 28.66 3.22
C CYS A 684 -34.45 28.98 3.77
N GLN A 685 -35.46 28.82 2.93
CA GLN A 685 -36.84 28.79 3.42
C GLN A 685 -36.97 27.75 4.54
N ASP A 686 -37.70 28.09 5.61
CA ASP A 686 -38.01 27.15 6.68
C ASP A 686 -38.81 25.98 6.10
N MET A 687 -38.30 24.77 6.29
CA MET A 687 -38.88 23.52 5.81
C MET A 687 -39.60 22.82 6.96
N THR A 688 -40.71 22.13 6.71
CA THR A 688 -41.43 21.36 7.72
C THR A 688 -41.68 19.91 7.32
N PHE A 689 -41.76 19.01 8.31
CA PHE A 689 -42.21 17.63 8.12
C PHE A 689 -42.85 17.05 9.38
N THR A 690 -43.76 16.08 9.23
CA THR A 690 -44.37 15.33 10.34
C THR A 690 -43.86 13.89 10.36
N THR A 691 -43.36 13.44 11.50
CA THR A 691 -42.92 12.05 11.66
C THR A 691 -44.09 11.07 11.65
N GLY A 692 -43.88 9.88 11.11
CA GLY A 692 -44.77 8.74 11.20
C GLY A 692 -44.57 7.92 12.48
N PRO A 693 -44.98 6.64 12.48
CA PRO A 693 -44.66 5.69 13.54
C PRO A 693 -43.14 5.55 13.74
N VAL A 694 -42.73 5.01 14.90
CA VAL A 694 -41.32 4.69 15.17
C VAL A 694 -40.77 3.79 14.06
N SER A 695 -39.71 4.24 13.41
CA SER A 695 -39.09 3.56 12.26
C SER A 695 -37.72 2.96 12.56
N GLU A 696 -37.14 3.32 13.71
CA GLU A 696 -35.81 2.86 14.13
C GLU A 696 -35.91 1.56 14.92
N LEU A 697 -35.29 0.48 14.42
CA LEU A 697 -35.13 -0.75 15.17
C LEU A 697 -34.18 -0.52 16.36
N PRO A 698 -34.41 -1.13 17.53
CA PRO A 698 -33.47 -1.04 18.64
C PRO A 698 -32.11 -1.63 18.24
N GLN A 699 -31.05 -1.23 18.94
CA GLN A 699 -29.77 -1.91 18.81
C GLN A 699 -29.79 -3.28 19.49
N ALA A 700 -28.89 -4.19 19.06
CA ALA A 700 -28.74 -5.48 19.70
C ALA A 700 -28.14 -5.30 21.11
N PRO A 701 -28.72 -5.92 22.16
CA PRO A 701 -28.18 -5.80 23.52
C PRO A 701 -26.86 -6.56 23.68
N ALA A 702 -25.98 -6.08 24.56
CA ALA A 702 -24.75 -6.77 24.94
C ALA A 702 -25.00 -7.70 26.13
N LEU A 703 -24.64 -8.98 26.02
CA LEU A 703 -24.80 -9.96 27.11
C LEU A 703 -23.82 -9.71 28.25
N LEU A 704 -24.29 -9.82 29.50
CA LEU A 704 -23.50 -9.55 30.72
C LEU A 704 -23.30 -10.80 31.56
N LEU A 705 -24.38 -11.47 31.99
CA LEU A 705 -24.33 -12.74 32.74
C LEU A 705 -25.26 -13.79 32.10
N PRO A 706 -24.92 -15.08 32.10
CA PRO A 706 -23.62 -15.63 32.51
C PRO A 706 -22.44 -15.14 31.66
N ALA A 707 -21.24 -15.15 32.25
CA ALA A 707 -20.01 -14.89 31.51
C ALA A 707 -19.79 -15.96 30.44
N GLN A 708 -19.10 -15.61 29.35
CA GLN A 708 -18.79 -16.56 28.30
C GLN A 708 -17.98 -17.75 28.85
N GLY A 709 -18.49 -18.97 28.69
CA GLY A 709 -17.84 -20.20 29.17
C GLY A 709 -17.99 -20.45 30.68
N ALA A 710 -18.92 -19.78 31.36
CA ALA A 710 -19.15 -20.01 32.79
C ALA A 710 -19.54 -21.47 33.04
N ALA A 711 -18.83 -22.16 33.94
CA ALA A 711 -19.03 -23.59 34.18
C ALA A 711 -19.59 -23.87 35.58
N ASN A 712 -20.28 -25.01 35.73
CA ASN A 712 -20.83 -25.50 36.99
C ASN A 712 -21.79 -24.51 37.68
N LEU A 713 -22.63 -23.83 36.88
CA LEU A 713 -23.61 -22.90 37.43
C LEU A 713 -24.72 -23.66 38.16
N ALA A 714 -24.88 -23.35 39.44
CA ALA A 714 -26.03 -23.79 40.22
C ALA A 714 -27.31 -23.15 39.68
N GLN A 715 -28.43 -23.85 39.86
CA GLN A 715 -29.74 -23.36 39.44
C GLN A 715 -30.44 -22.63 40.60
N PRO A 716 -31.15 -21.51 40.36
CA PRO A 716 -31.42 -20.91 39.05
C PRO A 716 -30.23 -20.11 38.47
N VAL A 717 -30.06 -20.20 37.16
CA VAL A 717 -29.04 -19.45 36.41
C VAL A 717 -29.55 -18.04 36.11
N ASN A 718 -28.77 -17.03 36.47
CA ASN A 718 -29.08 -15.62 36.22
C ASN A 718 -28.58 -15.15 34.85
N PHE A 719 -29.49 -14.56 34.07
CA PHE A 719 -29.23 -13.94 32.79
C PHE A 719 -29.35 -12.42 32.89
N SER A 720 -28.42 -11.66 32.32
CA SER A 720 -28.50 -10.19 32.23
C SER A 720 -27.81 -9.65 30.99
N TRP A 721 -28.28 -8.51 30.47
CA TRP A 721 -27.76 -7.83 29.28
C TRP A 721 -27.87 -6.31 29.42
N SER A 722 -27.28 -5.56 28.48
CA SER A 722 -27.37 -4.09 28.44
C SER A 722 -28.72 -3.63 27.90
N ALA A 723 -29.24 -2.52 28.43
CA ALA A 723 -30.39 -1.85 27.82
C ALA A 723 -30.00 -1.34 26.41
N SER A 724 -30.93 -1.47 25.46
CA SER A 724 -30.79 -0.93 24.10
C SER A 724 -31.65 0.32 23.98
N ALA A 725 -31.13 1.38 23.36
CA ALA A 725 -31.89 2.59 23.08
C ALA A 725 -33.14 2.24 22.25
N THR A 726 -34.25 2.95 22.51
CA THR A 726 -35.57 2.75 21.89
C THR A 726 -36.21 1.36 22.07
N ALA A 727 -35.62 0.44 22.84
CA ALA A 727 -36.20 -0.87 23.13
C ALA A 727 -37.31 -0.79 24.19
N GLU A 728 -38.43 -1.46 23.91
CA GLU A 728 -39.57 -1.61 24.82
C GLU A 728 -39.54 -2.96 25.54
N THR A 729 -39.13 -4.02 24.83
CA THR A 729 -39.04 -5.39 25.34
C THR A 729 -37.83 -6.13 24.77
N TYR A 730 -37.54 -7.30 25.33
CA TYR A 730 -36.47 -8.20 24.89
C TYR A 730 -37.01 -9.63 24.71
N GLU A 731 -36.38 -10.35 23.79
CA GLU A 731 -36.52 -11.79 23.61
C GLU A 731 -35.18 -12.48 23.91
N LEU A 732 -35.19 -13.45 24.82
CA LEU A 732 -34.05 -14.30 25.13
C LEU A 732 -34.29 -15.71 24.58
N GLN A 733 -33.30 -16.23 23.85
CA GLN A 733 -33.29 -17.61 23.37
C GLN A 733 -32.19 -18.42 24.04
N LEU A 734 -32.48 -19.70 24.33
CA LEU A 734 -31.57 -20.69 24.90
C LEU A 734 -31.61 -21.98 24.06
N ALA A 735 -30.46 -22.61 23.81
CA ALA A 735 -30.35 -23.90 23.09
C ALA A 735 -29.11 -24.69 23.54
N ARG A 736 -29.07 -26.01 23.35
CA ARG A 736 -27.87 -26.86 23.59
C ARG A 736 -26.80 -26.80 22.51
N ASN A 737 -27.01 -26.07 21.43
CA ASN A 737 -26.01 -25.89 20.39
C ASN A 737 -25.99 -24.45 19.86
N VAL A 738 -24.84 -24.05 19.34
CA VAL A 738 -24.59 -22.69 18.80
C VAL A 738 -25.48 -22.33 17.61
N TYR A 739 -26.06 -23.32 16.92
CA TYR A 739 -26.93 -23.10 15.76
C TYR A 739 -28.38 -22.78 16.16
N PHE A 740 -28.76 -22.94 17.43
CA PHE A 740 -30.12 -22.73 17.92
C PHE A 740 -31.16 -23.61 17.18
N VAL A 741 -30.79 -24.87 16.88
CA VAL A 741 -31.67 -25.86 16.24
C VAL A 741 -31.63 -27.19 17.02
N PRO A 742 -32.69 -27.55 17.78
CA PRO A 742 -33.85 -26.72 18.11
C PRO A 742 -33.50 -25.61 19.11
N VAL A 743 -34.29 -24.53 19.13
CA VAL A 743 -34.33 -23.61 20.27
C VAL A 743 -35.06 -24.32 21.41
N GLU A 744 -34.46 -24.37 22.60
CA GLU A 744 -35.05 -25.04 23.75
C GLU A 744 -35.95 -24.14 24.58
N THR A 745 -35.58 -22.87 24.71
CA THR A 745 -36.38 -21.91 25.45
C THR A 745 -36.38 -20.57 24.74
N VAL A 746 -37.56 -19.97 24.64
CA VAL A 746 -37.76 -18.59 24.18
C VAL A 746 -38.53 -17.87 25.27
N LEU A 747 -37.97 -16.79 25.80
CA LEU A 747 -38.66 -15.85 26.69
C LEU A 747 -38.88 -14.54 25.94
N GLU A 748 -40.12 -14.19 25.67
CA GLU A 748 -40.52 -12.98 24.95
C GLU A 748 -41.12 -11.93 25.91
N GLY A 749 -41.18 -10.67 25.47
CA GLY A 749 -41.87 -9.61 26.21
C GLY A 749 -41.17 -9.16 27.50
N LEU A 750 -39.87 -9.44 27.66
CA LEU A 750 -39.13 -9.07 28.86
C LEU A 750 -38.92 -7.55 28.88
N THR A 751 -39.45 -6.86 29.88
CA THR A 751 -39.29 -5.39 30.04
C THR A 751 -38.06 -5.01 30.88
N GLN A 752 -37.50 -5.97 31.61
CA GLN A 752 -36.26 -5.82 32.38
C GLN A 752 -35.07 -6.38 31.59
N THR A 753 -33.86 -5.94 31.95
CA THR A 753 -32.62 -6.41 31.30
C THR A 753 -31.97 -7.60 32.02
N ASN A 754 -32.77 -8.35 32.79
CA ASN A 754 -32.35 -9.56 33.49
C ASN A 754 -33.51 -10.55 33.66
N THR A 755 -33.18 -11.82 33.85
CA THR A 755 -34.12 -12.91 34.18
C THR A 755 -33.37 -14.09 34.81
N GLN A 756 -34.07 -15.09 35.34
CA GLN A 756 -33.48 -16.30 35.93
C GLN A 756 -34.19 -17.57 35.45
N MET A 757 -33.46 -18.68 35.32
CA MET A 757 -34.03 -19.99 34.93
C MET A 757 -33.55 -21.11 35.85
N GLY A 758 -34.50 -21.85 36.44
CA GLY A 758 -34.22 -22.89 37.45
C GLY A 758 -34.57 -24.33 37.07
N SER A 759 -34.89 -24.61 35.80
CA SER A 759 -35.27 -25.95 35.32
C SER A 759 -34.46 -26.38 34.10
N LEU A 760 -33.17 -26.10 34.12
CA LEU A 760 -32.20 -26.54 33.13
C LEU A 760 -31.72 -27.96 33.45
N GLU A 761 -31.30 -28.72 32.44
CA GLU A 761 -30.73 -30.04 32.71
C GLU A 761 -29.38 -29.90 33.42
N PRO A 762 -29.08 -30.73 34.45
CA PRO A 762 -27.78 -30.71 35.11
C PRO A 762 -26.66 -31.17 34.17
N SER A 763 -25.42 -30.78 34.46
CA SER A 763 -24.23 -31.13 33.65
C SER A 763 -24.36 -30.83 32.14
N THR A 764 -25.15 -29.82 31.78
CA THR A 764 -25.51 -29.54 30.38
C THR A 764 -24.97 -28.18 29.95
N THR A 765 -24.39 -28.12 28.74
CA THR A 765 -23.92 -26.87 28.14
C THR A 765 -25.05 -26.21 27.34
N TYR A 766 -25.29 -24.94 27.63
CA TYR A 766 -26.28 -24.11 26.96
C TYR A 766 -25.64 -22.92 26.27
N PHE A 767 -26.25 -22.50 25.16
CA PHE A 767 -25.94 -21.31 24.38
C PHE A 767 -27.15 -20.38 24.45
N TRP A 768 -26.93 -19.09 24.64
CA TRP A 768 -27.99 -18.11 24.75
C TRP A 768 -27.66 -16.81 24.01
N ARG A 769 -28.72 -16.13 23.57
CA ARG A 769 -28.67 -14.84 22.87
C ARG A 769 -29.93 -14.03 23.16
N VAL A 770 -29.84 -12.71 23.08
CA VAL A 770 -30.95 -11.80 23.34
C VAL A 770 -31.10 -10.81 22.18
N ARG A 771 -32.33 -10.50 21.78
CA ARG A 771 -32.64 -9.37 20.88
C ARG A 771 -33.62 -8.42 21.56
N ALA A 772 -33.46 -7.13 21.30
CA ALA A 772 -34.40 -6.08 21.69
C ALA A 772 -35.52 -5.92 20.65
N GLN A 773 -36.66 -5.40 21.09
CA GLN A 773 -37.86 -5.15 20.29
C GLN A 773 -38.48 -3.78 20.65
N ASN A 774 -39.03 -3.10 19.64
CA ASN A 774 -39.93 -1.97 19.79
C ASN A 774 -41.03 -2.02 18.71
N ALA A 775 -41.82 -0.95 18.57
CA ALA A 775 -42.86 -0.84 17.56
C ALA A 775 -42.38 -1.00 16.10
N ALA A 776 -41.11 -0.69 15.78
CA ALA A 776 -40.53 -0.87 14.45
C ALA A 776 -40.17 -2.34 14.15
N GLY A 777 -39.97 -3.16 15.18
CA GLY A 777 -39.65 -4.57 15.07
C GLY A 777 -38.49 -5.02 15.96
N TYR A 778 -37.83 -6.10 15.56
CA TYR A 778 -36.72 -6.70 16.30
C TYR A 778 -35.37 -6.21 15.81
N SER A 779 -34.49 -5.91 16.76
CA SER A 779 -33.05 -5.83 16.53
C SER A 779 -32.48 -7.17 16.06
N ASN A 780 -31.24 -7.15 15.56
CA ASN A 780 -30.43 -8.37 15.47
C ASN A 780 -30.24 -9.00 16.85
N PHE A 781 -30.03 -10.31 16.90
CA PHE A 781 -29.58 -10.95 18.14
C PHE A 781 -28.20 -10.43 18.55
N SER A 782 -27.98 -10.41 19.86
CA SER A 782 -26.67 -10.25 20.49
C SER A 782 -25.68 -11.30 19.96
N GLY A 783 -24.38 -11.08 20.23
CA GLY A 783 -23.42 -12.17 20.20
C GLY A 783 -23.86 -13.33 21.10
N ILE A 784 -23.55 -14.57 20.70
CA ILE A 784 -23.93 -15.78 21.43
C ILE A 784 -22.97 -15.97 22.61
N ARG A 785 -23.51 -16.29 23.79
CA ARG A 785 -22.72 -16.78 24.93
C ARG A 785 -23.07 -18.21 25.31
N ASN A 786 -22.15 -18.93 25.95
CA ASN A 786 -22.40 -20.26 26.51
C ASN A 786 -22.05 -20.39 27.99
N PHE A 787 -22.66 -21.37 28.65
CA PHE A 787 -22.37 -21.78 30.04
C PHE A 787 -22.71 -23.26 30.26
N SER A 788 -22.25 -23.87 31.36
CA SER A 788 -22.67 -25.22 31.79
C SER A 788 -23.26 -25.25 33.21
N THR A 789 -24.28 -26.09 33.41
CA THR A 789 -24.96 -26.30 34.71
C THR A 789 -24.21 -27.33 35.57
N SER A 790 -24.34 -27.23 36.90
CA SER A 790 -23.74 -28.20 37.83
C SER A 790 -24.41 -29.58 37.79
N SER A 791 -23.77 -30.59 38.39
CA SER A 791 -24.24 -31.99 38.44
C SER A 791 -25.36 -32.28 39.44
N ASP A 792 -25.73 -31.31 40.29
CA ASP A 792 -26.59 -31.58 41.44
C ASP A 792 -28.05 -31.18 41.15
N THR A 793 -28.96 -32.15 41.25
CA THR A 793 -30.41 -31.92 41.35
C THR A 793 -30.77 -31.65 42.82
N ALA A 794 -31.34 -30.46 43.09
CA ALA A 794 -31.86 -29.89 44.36
C ALA A 794 -32.34 -30.88 45.45
N ALA A 795 -32.32 -30.64 46.76
CA ALA A 795 -31.97 -29.52 47.68
C ALA A 795 -31.90 -30.10 49.11
N GLU A 796 -31.15 -29.49 50.04
CA GLU A 796 -31.57 -29.17 51.43
C GLU A 796 -30.45 -28.49 52.23
N ASP A 797 -30.87 -27.71 53.22
CA ASP A 797 -30.15 -26.68 53.98
C ASP A 797 -28.79 -27.07 54.59
N GLU A 798 -27.78 -26.22 54.35
CA GLU A 798 -26.69 -26.02 55.31
C GLU A 798 -26.22 -24.55 55.33
N ILE A 799 -26.78 -23.81 56.30
CA ILE A 799 -26.26 -22.58 56.95
C ILE A 799 -25.69 -21.50 56.02
N VAL A 800 -26.58 -20.67 55.46
CA VAL A 800 -26.20 -19.30 55.08
C VAL A 800 -25.71 -18.58 56.34
N PRO A 801 -24.46 -18.08 56.43
CA PRO A 801 -24.09 -17.22 57.54
C PRO A 801 -25.07 -16.07 57.56
N ALA A 802 -25.75 -15.87 58.70
CA ALA A 802 -26.81 -14.87 58.81
C ALA A 802 -26.33 -13.56 58.20
N LEU A 803 -27.07 -13.06 57.20
CA LEU A 803 -26.74 -11.82 56.52
C LEU A 803 -26.59 -10.72 57.58
N VAL A 804 -25.39 -10.18 57.73
CA VAL A 804 -25.08 -9.09 58.65
C VAL A 804 -24.88 -7.81 57.87
N ASN A 805 -25.17 -6.68 58.51
CA ASN A 805 -24.67 -5.42 58.02
C ASN A 805 -23.13 -5.48 58.08
N GLU A 806 -22.46 -5.32 56.95
CA GLU A 806 -21.00 -5.30 56.87
C GLU A 806 -20.55 -4.28 55.81
N LEU A 807 -19.57 -3.46 56.15
CA LEU A 807 -18.84 -2.59 55.25
C LEU A 807 -17.44 -3.17 55.02
N ARG A 808 -17.17 -3.63 53.80
CA ARG A 808 -15.91 -4.27 53.43
C ARG A 808 -14.82 -3.23 53.16
N GLN A 809 -13.56 -3.68 53.14
CA GLN A 809 -12.41 -2.84 52.83
C GLN A 809 -12.42 -2.44 51.35
N ASN A 810 -12.21 -1.16 51.05
CA ASN A 810 -12.19 -0.64 49.68
C ASN A 810 -11.04 -1.24 48.87
N ARG A 811 -11.22 -1.40 47.56
CA ARG A 811 -10.20 -1.91 46.63
C ARG A 811 -10.13 -1.09 45.34
N PRO A 812 -8.94 -0.70 44.86
CA PRO A 812 -7.64 -0.83 45.54
C PRO A 812 -7.53 0.06 46.79
N ASN A 813 -6.64 -0.29 47.73
CA ASN A 813 -6.29 0.56 48.88
C ASN A 813 -4.80 0.35 49.26
N PRO A 814 -3.91 1.34 49.09
CA PRO A 814 -4.17 2.71 48.62
C PRO A 814 -4.65 2.78 47.16
N PHE A 815 -5.34 3.87 46.80
CA PHE A 815 -5.79 4.12 45.42
C PHE A 815 -5.39 5.53 44.96
N GLY A 816 -5.14 5.71 43.66
CA GLY A 816 -4.79 7.04 43.10
C GLY A 816 -5.79 7.63 42.10
N GLY A 817 -6.71 6.82 41.58
CA GLY A 817 -7.77 7.28 40.68
C GLY A 817 -9.17 7.02 41.24
N ARG A 818 -9.60 5.75 41.23
CA ARG A 818 -10.92 5.31 41.71
C ARG A 818 -10.78 4.07 42.58
N THR A 819 -11.63 3.93 43.59
CA THR A 819 -11.78 2.72 44.41
C THR A 819 -13.22 2.27 44.45
N SER A 820 -13.42 0.96 44.62
CA SER A 820 -14.70 0.34 44.96
C SER A 820 -14.83 0.11 46.46
N ILE A 821 -16.02 0.27 47.00
CA ILE A 821 -16.43 0.03 48.40
C ILE A 821 -17.64 -0.90 48.36
N SER A 822 -17.44 -2.16 48.76
CA SER A 822 -18.52 -3.15 48.81
C SER A 822 -19.10 -3.24 50.24
N LEU A 823 -20.41 -3.42 50.36
CA LEU A 823 -21.13 -3.60 51.63
C LEU A 823 -22.24 -4.65 51.51
N SER A 824 -22.60 -5.27 52.63
CA SER A 824 -23.80 -6.10 52.80
C SER A 824 -24.72 -5.49 53.87
N LEU A 825 -26.02 -5.68 53.72
CA LEU A 825 -27.07 -5.19 54.62
C LEU A 825 -28.05 -6.31 54.93
N LYS A 826 -28.24 -6.55 56.23
CA LYS A 826 -29.20 -7.52 56.79
C LYS A 826 -30.64 -7.19 56.38
N GLU A 827 -31.02 -5.91 56.36
CA GLU A 827 -32.37 -5.44 56.02
C GLU A 827 -32.28 -4.27 55.02
N PRO A 828 -32.22 -4.50 53.70
CA PRO A 828 -32.09 -3.45 52.68
C PRO A 828 -33.35 -2.57 52.56
N GLY A 829 -34.48 -2.97 53.16
CA GLY A 829 -35.70 -2.16 53.21
C GLY A 829 -35.63 -0.97 54.18
N ARG A 830 -34.54 -0.81 54.94
CA ARG A 830 -34.32 0.36 55.81
C ARG A 830 -33.37 1.35 55.14
N GLU A 831 -33.57 2.64 55.43
CA GLU A 831 -32.66 3.67 54.95
C GLU A 831 -31.21 3.38 55.39
N ALA A 832 -30.30 3.50 54.43
CA ALA A 832 -28.87 3.42 54.64
C ALA A 832 -28.16 4.63 54.04
N SER A 833 -27.02 4.98 54.63
CA SER A 833 -26.12 5.99 54.07
C SER A 833 -24.68 5.51 54.08
N VAL A 834 -23.96 5.79 53.00
CA VAL A 834 -22.51 5.60 52.91
C VAL A 834 -21.86 6.94 52.61
N GLN A 835 -21.08 7.43 53.57
CA GLN A 835 -20.49 8.76 53.56
C GLN A 835 -18.99 8.69 53.80
N ILE A 836 -18.25 9.58 53.15
CA ILE A 836 -16.79 9.72 53.27
C ILE A 836 -16.47 10.96 54.08
N PHE A 837 -15.50 10.84 54.99
CA PHE A 837 -15.04 11.88 55.90
C PHE A 837 -13.51 12.02 55.82
N ASP A 838 -13.02 13.24 56.03
CA ASP A 838 -11.58 13.49 56.20
C ASP A 838 -11.09 13.08 57.61
N LEU A 839 -9.78 13.17 57.85
CA LEU A 839 -9.16 12.84 59.15
C LEU A 839 -9.68 13.68 60.33
N ARG A 840 -10.31 14.84 60.07
CA ARG A 840 -10.92 15.69 61.12
C ARG A 840 -12.39 15.33 61.35
N GLY A 841 -12.93 14.34 60.63
CA GLY A 841 -14.32 13.90 60.72
C GLY A 841 -15.30 14.78 59.95
N ARG A 842 -14.83 15.68 59.09
CA ARG A 842 -15.70 16.51 58.25
C ARG A 842 -16.16 15.70 57.03
N LEU A 843 -17.44 15.80 56.70
CA LEU A 843 -18.04 15.13 55.54
C LEU A 843 -17.40 15.65 54.24
N VAL A 844 -16.96 14.72 53.40
CA VAL A 844 -16.30 14.98 52.11
C VAL A 844 -17.25 14.68 50.96
N LYS A 845 -17.96 13.54 51.02
CA LYS A 845 -18.90 13.13 49.96
C LYS A 845 -19.89 12.10 50.50
N THR A 846 -21.14 12.21 50.11
CA THR A 846 -22.14 11.15 50.29
C THR A 846 -22.16 10.27 49.03
N LEU A 847 -21.81 8.99 49.17
CA LEU A 847 -21.83 8.03 48.05
C LEU A 847 -23.21 7.40 47.86
N PHE A 848 -23.96 7.25 48.93
CA PHE A 848 -25.31 6.72 48.92
C PHE A 848 -26.11 7.26 50.11
N GLN A 849 -27.38 7.59 49.89
CA GLN A 849 -28.36 7.96 50.90
C GLN A 849 -29.74 7.54 50.37
N GLY A 850 -30.44 6.66 51.07
CA GLY A 850 -31.79 6.21 50.69
C GLY A 850 -32.03 4.76 51.07
N VAL A 851 -33.08 4.16 50.52
CA VAL A 851 -33.39 2.73 50.72
C VAL A 851 -32.61 1.89 49.69
N PRO A 852 -31.67 1.02 50.11
CA PRO A 852 -30.92 0.12 49.23
C PRO A 852 -31.81 -0.75 48.34
N ALA A 853 -31.47 -0.83 47.05
CA ALA A 853 -32.17 -1.72 46.11
C ALA A 853 -31.78 -3.20 46.27
N SER A 854 -30.71 -3.50 47.01
CA SER A 854 -30.15 -4.84 47.17
C SER A 854 -29.49 -5.06 48.52
N GLN A 855 -29.35 -6.33 48.92
CA GLN A 855 -28.67 -6.75 50.15
C GLN A 855 -27.15 -6.57 50.09
N GLU A 856 -26.54 -6.67 48.91
CA GLU A 856 -25.13 -6.31 48.70
C GLU A 856 -25.05 -5.15 47.71
N MET A 857 -24.19 -4.17 47.98
CA MET A 857 -23.97 -3.02 47.12
C MET A 857 -22.47 -2.77 46.95
N GLU A 858 -22.09 -2.32 45.75
CA GLU A 858 -20.76 -1.75 45.51
C GLU A 858 -20.89 -0.29 45.10
N LEU A 859 -20.20 0.58 45.82
CA LEU A 859 -20.15 2.01 45.59
C LEU A 859 -18.75 2.41 45.16
N HIS A 860 -18.62 3.48 44.38
CA HIS A 860 -17.32 3.93 43.91
C HIS A 860 -17.00 5.35 44.33
N TRP A 861 -15.73 5.59 44.64
CA TRP A 861 -15.22 6.93 44.91
C TRP A 861 -13.99 7.22 44.05
N ASP A 862 -13.97 8.42 43.47
CA ASP A 862 -12.97 8.96 42.56
C ASP A 862 -12.01 9.96 43.23
N GLY A 863 -12.01 10.01 44.56
CA GLY A 863 -11.15 10.92 45.32
C GLY A 863 -11.52 12.39 45.13
N ARG A 864 -12.79 12.71 44.87
CA ARG A 864 -13.33 14.09 44.79
C ARG A 864 -14.36 14.35 45.88
N ASP A 865 -14.49 15.60 46.32
CA ASP A 865 -15.52 16.04 47.26
C ASP A 865 -16.90 16.17 46.58
N GLU A 866 -17.91 16.56 47.35
CA GLU A 866 -19.30 16.74 46.90
C GLU A 866 -19.46 17.82 45.82
N ASN A 867 -18.53 18.78 45.72
CA ASN A 867 -18.51 19.81 44.68
C ASN A 867 -17.64 19.42 43.47
N GLY A 868 -17.22 18.15 43.38
CA GLY A 868 -16.36 17.63 42.31
C GLY A 868 -14.90 18.08 42.41
N ARG A 869 -14.48 18.74 43.49
CA ARG A 869 -13.10 19.19 43.66
C ARG A 869 -12.22 18.04 44.13
N PRO A 870 -10.99 17.92 43.61
CA PRO A 870 -10.10 16.83 43.98
C PRO A 870 -9.66 16.92 45.46
N CYS A 871 -9.74 15.79 46.16
CA CYS A 871 -9.27 15.64 47.53
C CYS A 871 -7.74 15.44 47.58
N ALA A 872 -7.08 15.95 48.63
CA ALA A 872 -5.63 15.81 48.81
C ALA A 872 -5.22 14.35 49.14
N SER A 873 -3.97 13.98 48.85
CA SER A 873 -3.40 12.70 49.29
C SER A 873 -3.47 12.59 50.81
N GLY A 874 -3.99 11.49 51.32
CA GLY A 874 -4.22 11.33 52.75
C GLY A 874 -5.14 10.17 53.11
N ILE A 875 -5.36 10.01 54.42
CA ILE A 875 -6.28 9.01 54.96
C ILE A 875 -7.69 9.59 54.97
N TYR A 876 -8.65 8.80 54.54
CA TYR A 876 -10.08 9.10 54.60
C TYR A 876 -10.81 7.97 55.31
N HIS A 877 -11.96 8.29 55.90
CA HIS A 877 -12.84 7.30 56.51
C HIS A 877 -14.13 7.23 55.72
N TYR A 878 -14.64 6.04 55.48
CA TYR A 878 -15.98 5.86 54.93
C TYR A 878 -16.83 5.06 55.91
N ARG A 879 -18.07 5.49 56.08
CA ARG A 879 -18.97 5.01 57.11
C ARG A 879 -20.30 4.60 56.49
N LEU A 880 -20.73 3.39 56.83
CA LEU A 880 -22.06 2.88 56.60
C LEU A 880 -22.91 3.11 57.85
N ARG A 881 -24.11 3.66 57.67
CA ARG A 881 -25.19 3.65 58.66
C ARG A 881 -26.43 3.00 58.08
N SER A 882 -27.08 2.11 58.82
CA SER A 882 -28.40 1.54 58.49
C SER A 882 -29.13 1.19 59.79
N GLY A 883 -30.20 1.91 60.12
CA GLY A 883 -30.81 1.87 61.45
C GLY A 883 -29.80 2.16 62.58
N ASP A 884 -29.74 1.30 63.60
CA ASP A 884 -28.80 1.43 64.72
C ASP A 884 -27.37 0.94 64.37
N PHE A 885 -27.19 0.31 63.21
CA PHE A 885 -25.89 -0.19 62.79
C PHE A 885 -25.04 0.93 62.20
N THR A 886 -23.81 1.09 62.72
CA THR A 886 -22.79 1.96 62.14
C THR A 886 -21.46 1.22 62.04
N GLN A 887 -20.84 1.22 60.87
CA GLN A 887 -19.48 0.70 60.67
C GLN A 887 -18.65 1.69 59.87
N THR A 888 -17.43 1.96 60.33
CA THR A 888 -16.49 2.88 59.65
C THR A 888 -15.22 2.11 59.27
N ARG A 889 -14.73 2.32 58.05
CA ARG A 889 -13.47 1.78 57.53
C ARG A 889 -12.56 2.93 57.10
N LYS A 890 -11.26 2.68 57.02
CA LYS A 890 -10.25 3.64 56.56
C LYS A 890 -9.81 3.33 55.14
N MET A 891 -9.49 4.34 54.36
CA MET A 891 -8.90 4.23 53.03
C MET A 891 -7.79 5.28 52.86
N MET A 892 -6.87 5.02 51.94
CA MET A 892 -5.73 5.89 51.65
C MET A 892 -5.78 6.30 50.18
N LEU A 893 -5.88 7.61 49.95
CA LEU A 893 -5.78 8.22 48.63
C LEU A 893 -4.33 8.68 48.42
N ILE A 894 -3.70 8.22 47.34
CA ILE A 894 -2.36 8.65 46.90
C ILE A 894 -2.50 9.33 45.55
N ARG A 895 -2.37 10.65 45.53
CA ARG A 895 -2.13 11.43 44.31
C ARG A 895 -0.68 11.81 44.18
#